data_AF-A0A916LWL0-F1
#
_entry.id   AF-A0A916LWL0-F1
#
_cell.length_a   1.000
_cell.length_b   1.000
_cell.length_c   1.000
_cell.angle_alpha   90.00
_cell.angle_beta   90.00
_cell.angle_gamma   90.00
#
_symmetry.space_group_name_H-M   'P 1'
#
loop_
_entity.id
_entity.type
_entity.pdbx_description
1 polymer ?
#
loop_
_entity_poly.entity_id
_entity_poly.type
_entity_poly.pdbx_seq_one_letter_code
_entity_poly.pdbx_strand_id
1 'polypeptide(L)'
;MNKLLLFFIILPLSIFSQQQNTLYKAEYFQFKKAATFSVQNIEEDWNATIQHLELPKPGTPRGNLQVLKKQQRENFPLKNATSANRIHSADSPVLGANFEGNTYNNSVPNDNDIAVSNDGYLVSVKNTNMWAYNLNTNSLIFQKTLANFTQPLSLGGTQYDPKVVYDPENNRFVVVILRGYTYQSSWIIVAFSSTSNPADPWHFYKLKGNPLNNNTWSDYPVIGINQNELFIGINTFYNGSQNNSGFKESCLWQIDKAAGFSGDTTLSTKYYHDILKPNNDSIFNITPIKGGSVSYGPNMYCLSNKNLKLENDTFYLLEITGRVNDVNSEMKITTLKTDKKYFLPVSATQANGHTFDTNDSRILGGFYEDGRIQFVQSTTDTSNGRAAIYHGFINTNLNPISCTGSIISENGLDYGYPNISYTGKKHCDNEALITFNHTDSTVFSGASAIFFSNELEYSNRLTIKTGDNYVNVLSGVYERWGDYSGSQRIYNHPGKVFMAGSFGKTNNTNGTWLAEILSPTGPASNPDSLFSYTSTPTSSYGACDGMISNLVPLFGYPPYTYLWDFNSFTSSTIENLCTGNYMVSAWDKYNCKKTDTLFVGQGNPVNSVFPNPVMNEFSVFFEMPATDNVSVKLYDRTGKLVKILYEGTAKKGRNLFSFSTHNVSSGTYILRIDNNQTNLLKEKMVKQ
;
A
#
# COMPACT_ATOMS: atom_id res chain seq x y z
N MET A 1 -81.77 -36.18 21.44
CA MET A 1 -80.44 -36.22 22.10
C MET A 1 -79.47 -35.41 21.26
N ASN A 2 -79.38 -34.10 21.53
CA ASN A 2 -78.48 -33.18 20.83
C ASN A 2 -77.09 -33.23 21.50
N LYS A 3 -76.05 -33.62 20.77
CA LYS A 3 -74.66 -33.48 21.21
C LYS A 3 -74.10 -32.15 20.72
N LEU A 4 -73.80 -31.28 21.68
CA LEU A 4 -73.09 -30.01 21.54
C LEU A 4 -71.62 -30.31 21.20
N LEU A 5 -71.11 -29.84 20.05
CA LEU A 5 -69.68 -29.74 19.79
C LEU A 5 -69.20 -28.34 20.21
N LEU A 6 -68.39 -28.25 21.26
CA LEU A 6 -67.63 -27.04 21.60
C LEU A 6 -66.44 -26.92 20.63
N PHE A 7 -66.43 -25.86 19.81
CA PHE A 7 -65.23 -25.42 19.10
C PHE A 7 -64.42 -24.50 20.02
N PHE A 8 -63.20 -24.94 20.39
CA PHE A 8 -62.19 -24.06 20.98
C PHE A 8 -61.61 -23.17 19.89
N ILE A 9 -61.84 -21.86 19.98
CA ILE A 9 -61.16 -20.85 19.18
C ILE A 9 -59.80 -20.60 19.83
N ILE A 10 -58.73 -21.07 19.20
CA ILE A 10 -57.36 -20.67 19.54
C ILE A 10 -57.07 -19.37 18.78
N LEU A 11 -57.06 -18.26 19.50
CA LEU A 11 -56.56 -16.97 19.00
C LEU A 11 -55.03 -17.06 18.84
N PRO A 12 -54.45 -16.78 17.66
CA PRO A 12 -53.02 -16.64 17.53
C PRO A 12 -52.57 -15.36 18.25
N LEU A 13 -51.75 -15.51 19.28
CA LEU A 13 -50.98 -14.40 19.85
C LEU A 13 -49.98 -13.92 18.79
N SER A 14 -50.31 -12.80 18.15
CA SER A 14 -49.37 -12.04 17.33
C SER A 14 -48.25 -11.51 18.22
N ILE A 15 -47.11 -12.20 18.23
CA ILE A 15 -45.87 -11.63 18.76
C ILE A 15 -45.49 -10.49 17.81
N PHE A 16 -45.75 -9.25 18.22
CA PHE A 16 -45.17 -8.08 17.56
C PHE A 16 -43.66 -8.13 17.75
N SER A 17 -42.95 -8.68 16.76
CA SER A 17 -41.53 -8.44 16.59
C SER A 17 -41.33 -6.94 16.39
N GLN A 18 -40.76 -6.26 17.38
CA GLN A 18 -40.25 -4.91 17.24
C GLN A 18 -39.23 -4.95 16.09
N GLN A 19 -39.57 -4.33 14.95
CA GLN A 19 -38.66 -4.24 13.81
C GLN A 19 -37.45 -3.41 14.27
N GLN A 20 -36.34 -4.08 14.55
CA GLN A 20 -35.08 -3.41 14.86
C GLN A 20 -34.71 -2.61 13.61
N ASN A 21 -34.66 -1.29 13.71
CA ASN A 21 -34.23 -0.44 12.59
C ASN A 21 -32.78 -0.81 12.26
N THR A 22 -32.59 -1.59 11.19
CA THR A 22 -31.26 -1.93 10.69
C THR A 22 -30.62 -0.68 10.10
N LEU A 23 -29.34 -0.45 10.39
CA LEU A 23 -28.60 0.71 9.90
C LEU A 23 -28.20 0.60 8.41
N TYR A 24 -28.66 -0.42 7.70
CA TYR A 24 -28.39 -0.66 6.29
C TYR A 24 -29.40 -1.68 5.73
N LYS A 25 -29.40 -1.80 4.40
CA LYS A 25 -30.00 -2.91 3.64
C LYS A 25 -28.91 -3.62 2.84
N ALA A 26 -29.14 -4.90 2.55
CA ALA A 26 -28.21 -5.71 1.76
C ALA A 26 -28.95 -6.58 0.74
N GLU A 27 -28.43 -6.61 -0.48
CA GLU A 27 -28.97 -7.39 -1.59
C GLU A 27 -27.90 -8.33 -2.15
N TYR A 28 -28.27 -9.55 -2.53
CA TYR A 28 -27.35 -10.54 -3.09
C TYR A 28 -27.48 -10.58 -4.62
N PHE A 29 -26.34 -10.57 -5.30
CA PHE A 29 -26.30 -10.66 -6.76
C PHE A 29 -25.26 -11.69 -7.21
N GLN A 30 -25.55 -12.34 -8.33
CA GLN A 30 -24.58 -13.17 -9.06
C GLN A 30 -24.35 -12.58 -10.44
N PHE A 31 -23.07 -12.35 -10.77
CA PHE A 31 -22.66 -11.85 -12.08
C PHE A 31 -21.92 -12.92 -12.86
N LYS A 32 -22.25 -13.09 -14.14
CA LYS A 32 -21.54 -14.03 -15.00
C LYS A 32 -20.18 -13.48 -15.40
N LYS A 33 -19.18 -14.36 -15.53
CA LYS A 33 -17.93 -13.99 -16.19
C LYS A 33 -18.23 -13.52 -17.61
N ALA A 34 -17.75 -12.32 -17.92
CA ALA A 34 -18.01 -11.67 -19.20
C ALA A 34 -16.97 -12.06 -20.25
N ALA A 35 -15.69 -12.17 -19.86
CA ALA A 35 -14.61 -12.58 -20.76
C ALA A 35 -13.43 -13.20 -20.01
N THR A 36 -12.59 -13.93 -20.73
CA THR A 36 -11.20 -14.19 -20.35
C THR A 36 -10.33 -13.81 -21.52
N PHE A 37 -9.35 -12.93 -21.30
CA PHE A 37 -8.68 -12.29 -22.42
C PHE A 37 -7.25 -11.87 -22.08
N SER A 38 -6.32 -12.08 -23.01
CA SER A 38 -4.91 -11.67 -22.87
C SER A 38 -4.71 -10.27 -23.43
N VAL A 39 -4.10 -9.41 -22.62
CA VAL A 39 -3.80 -8.01 -22.98
C VAL A 39 -2.87 -7.93 -24.20
N GLN A 40 -2.06 -8.95 -24.43
CA GLN A 40 -1.16 -9.04 -25.59
C GLN A 40 -1.91 -9.18 -26.92
N ASN A 41 -3.16 -9.65 -26.89
CA ASN A 41 -3.99 -9.79 -28.08
C ASN A 41 -4.77 -8.50 -28.42
N ILE A 42 -4.63 -7.43 -27.64
CA ILE A 42 -5.22 -6.13 -27.99
C ILE A 42 -4.38 -5.52 -29.10
N GLU A 43 -5.02 -5.19 -30.22
CA GLU A 43 -4.41 -4.42 -31.32
C GLU A 43 -3.75 -3.12 -30.82
N GLU A 44 -2.88 -2.56 -31.67
CA GLU A 44 -2.19 -1.31 -31.36
C GLU A 44 -3.19 -0.20 -31.01
N ASP A 45 -2.99 0.33 -29.81
CA ASP A 45 -3.78 1.41 -29.26
C ASP A 45 -3.02 2.70 -29.54
N TRP A 46 -3.45 3.43 -30.57
CA TRP A 46 -2.87 4.75 -30.92
C TRP A 46 -3.09 5.80 -29.81
N ASN A 47 -3.74 5.44 -28.69
CA ASN A 47 -3.89 6.23 -27.48
C ASN A 47 -4.53 7.60 -27.73
N ALA A 48 -5.49 7.66 -28.65
CA ALA A 48 -6.21 8.87 -29.03
C ALA A 48 -7.29 9.21 -27.98
N THR A 49 -7.32 10.47 -27.52
CA THR A 49 -8.25 10.95 -26.49
C THR A 49 -8.75 12.37 -26.79
N ILE A 50 -9.95 12.70 -26.32
CA ILE A 50 -10.54 14.05 -26.35
C ILE A 50 -10.85 14.48 -24.92
N GLN A 51 -10.49 15.71 -24.57
CA GLN A 51 -10.67 16.26 -23.23
C GLN A 51 -11.67 17.41 -23.20
N HIS A 52 -12.47 17.47 -22.14
CA HIS A 52 -13.27 18.64 -21.79
C HIS A 52 -12.49 19.54 -20.82
N LEU A 53 -12.35 20.83 -21.14
CA LEU A 53 -11.46 21.76 -20.44
C LEU A 53 -12.15 22.76 -19.51
N GLU A 54 -13.48 22.69 -19.37
CA GLU A 54 -14.25 23.69 -18.61
C GLU A 54 -14.25 23.44 -17.10
N LEU A 55 -14.29 24.53 -16.34
CA LEU A 55 -14.43 24.50 -14.88
C LEU A 55 -15.85 24.09 -14.43
N PRO A 56 -16.00 23.53 -13.20
CA PRO A 56 -17.30 23.36 -12.57
C PRO A 56 -18.03 24.70 -12.45
N LYS A 57 -19.28 24.79 -12.93
CA LYS A 57 -20.09 26.01 -12.83
C LYS A 57 -20.50 26.30 -11.37
N PRO A 58 -20.49 27.57 -10.94
CA PRO A 58 -21.09 27.99 -9.66
C PRO A 58 -22.55 27.53 -9.55
N GLY A 59 -22.96 27.01 -8.38
CA GLY A 59 -24.30 26.47 -8.14
C GLY A 59 -24.43 24.94 -8.26
N THR A 60 -23.37 24.24 -8.69
CA THR A 60 -23.23 22.78 -8.52
C THR A 60 -22.66 22.48 -7.12
N PRO A 61 -22.89 21.31 -6.49
CA PRO A 61 -22.28 20.95 -5.21
C PRO A 61 -20.75 20.99 -5.15
N ARG A 62 -20.05 20.83 -6.28
CA ARG A 62 -18.62 21.16 -6.33
C ARG A 62 -18.36 22.66 -6.35
N GLY A 63 -19.20 23.46 -7.02
CA GLY A 63 -19.25 24.91 -6.81
C GLY A 63 -19.54 25.27 -5.35
N ASN A 64 -20.43 24.54 -4.66
CA ASN A 64 -20.69 24.74 -3.22
C ASN A 64 -19.49 24.33 -2.37
N LEU A 65 -18.78 23.26 -2.72
CA LEU A 65 -17.52 22.89 -2.09
C LEU A 65 -16.47 24.00 -2.26
N GLN A 66 -16.37 24.60 -3.45
CA GLN A 66 -15.49 25.76 -3.67
C GLN A 66 -15.89 26.95 -2.80
N VAL A 67 -17.19 27.21 -2.59
CA VAL A 67 -17.68 28.23 -1.65
C VAL A 67 -17.25 27.90 -0.22
N LEU A 68 -17.42 26.66 0.24
CA LEU A 68 -16.98 26.22 1.56
C LEU A 68 -15.46 26.33 1.72
N LYS A 69 -14.68 26.02 0.68
CA LYS A 69 -13.22 26.17 0.69
C LYS A 69 -12.78 27.63 0.74
N LYS A 70 -13.48 28.51 0.04
CA LYS A 70 -13.25 29.96 0.12
C LYS A 70 -13.54 30.45 1.53
N GLN A 71 -14.68 30.06 2.12
CA GLN A 71 -14.99 30.35 3.52
C GLN A 71 -13.93 29.81 4.47
N GLN A 72 -13.44 28.59 4.24
CA GLN A 72 -12.40 28.00 5.06
C GLN A 72 -11.07 28.77 4.96
N ARG A 73 -10.71 29.25 3.76
CA ARG A 73 -9.53 30.10 3.52
C ARG A 73 -9.68 31.47 4.19
N GLU A 74 -10.88 32.03 4.25
CA GLU A 74 -11.18 33.27 4.98
C GLU A 74 -11.07 33.07 6.50
N ASN A 75 -11.55 31.94 7.02
CA ASN A 75 -11.41 31.57 8.43
C ASN A 75 -9.94 31.34 8.84
N PHE A 76 -9.15 30.75 7.94
CA PHE A 76 -7.73 30.45 8.17
C PHE A 76 -6.85 31.00 7.02
N PRO A 77 -6.57 32.31 7.01
CA PRO A 77 -5.69 32.92 6.02
C PRO A 77 -4.27 32.34 6.08
N LEU A 78 -3.54 32.42 4.96
CA LEU A 78 -2.13 32.03 4.90
C LEU A 78 -1.31 32.85 5.90
N LYS A 79 -0.56 32.16 6.75
CA LYS A 79 0.39 32.76 7.69
C LYS A 79 1.77 32.14 7.48
N ASN A 80 2.81 32.94 7.66
CA ASN A 80 4.15 32.40 7.87
C ASN A 80 4.12 31.65 9.21
N ALA A 81 4.25 30.33 9.18
CA ALA A 81 4.21 29.57 10.42
C ALA A 81 5.37 29.98 11.33
N THR A 82 5.09 30.28 12.60
CA THR A 82 6.05 30.05 13.67
C THR A 82 6.32 28.55 13.68
N SER A 83 7.59 28.15 13.56
CA SER A 83 8.11 26.77 13.48
C SER A 83 7.10 25.70 13.90
N ALA A 84 6.73 24.80 12.99
CA ALA A 84 5.86 23.68 13.33
C ALA A 84 6.49 22.91 14.50
N ASN A 85 5.78 22.83 15.62
CA ASN A 85 6.12 21.96 16.75
C ASN A 85 5.90 20.50 16.35
N ARG A 86 6.75 19.97 15.47
CA ARG A 86 6.87 18.52 15.33
C ARG A 86 8.16 18.09 15.99
N ILE A 87 8.09 17.00 16.73
CA ILE A 87 9.28 16.29 17.16
C ILE A 87 9.77 15.55 15.90
N HIS A 88 10.66 16.20 15.15
CA HIS A 88 11.34 15.62 13.98
C HIS A 88 12.58 14.89 14.44
N SER A 89 12.43 13.63 14.82
CA SER A 89 13.52 12.80 15.34
C SER A 89 13.66 11.46 14.64
N ALA A 90 12.62 11.01 13.91
CA ALA A 90 12.74 9.81 13.09
C ALA A 90 13.60 10.09 11.84
N ASP A 91 14.38 9.09 11.44
CA ASP A 91 15.17 9.12 10.23
C ASP A 91 14.28 9.26 8.97
N SER A 92 14.78 9.96 7.95
CA SER A 92 14.05 10.13 6.68
C SER A 92 14.04 8.85 5.85
N PRO A 93 12.91 8.52 5.18
CA PRO A 93 12.88 7.41 4.26
C PRO A 93 13.84 7.65 3.09
N VAL A 94 14.25 6.57 2.42
CA VAL A 94 15.20 6.60 1.31
C VAL A 94 14.47 6.42 -0.01
N LEU A 95 14.73 7.31 -0.97
CA LEU A 95 14.22 7.20 -2.33
C LEU A 95 14.97 6.08 -3.07
N GLY A 96 14.25 5.07 -3.53
CA GLY A 96 14.75 3.97 -4.37
C GLY A 96 14.54 4.25 -5.85
N ALA A 97 14.27 3.18 -6.61
CA ALA A 97 13.98 3.29 -8.04
C ALA A 97 12.76 4.20 -8.29
N ASN A 98 12.88 5.14 -9.21
CA ASN A 98 11.80 6.06 -9.53
C ASN A 98 11.87 6.54 -10.98
N PHE A 99 10.71 6.73 -11.59
CA PHE A 99 10.58 7.02 -13.02
C PHE A 99 9.19 7.61 -13.32
N GLU A 100 9.06 8.23 -14.49
CA GLU A 100 7.75 8.68 -14.97
C GLU A 100 6.86 7.46 -15.29
N GLY A 101 5.67 7.43 -14.70
CA GLY A 101 4.63 6.46 -14.98
C GLY A 101 3.72 6.92 -16.13
N ASN A 102 2.44 6.59 -16.03
CA ASN A 102 1.43 6.82 -17.07
C ASN A 102 1.54 8.19 -17.77
N THR A 103 2.02 8.20 -19.02
CA THR A 103 2.20 9.41 -19.85
C THR A 103 0.91 10.19 -19.99
N TYR A 104 0.97 11.52 -19.87
CA TYR A 104 -0.17 12.41 -20.13
C TYR A 104 -0.80 12.13 -21.49
N ASN A 105 -2.12 12.00 -21.51
CA ASN A 105 -2.93 11.67 -22.69
C ASN A 105 -4.24 12.47 -22.66
N ASN A 106 -4.13 13.80 -22.49
CA ASN A 106 -5.26 14.72 -22.49
C ASN A 106 -6.37 14.31 -21.51
N SER A 107 -5.98 14.02 -20.27
CA SER A 107 -6.91 13.60 -19.23
C SER A 107 -6.62 14.32 -17.93
N VAL A 108 -7.69 14.85 -17.34
CA VAL A 108 -7.73 15.42 -16.00
C VAL A 108 -9.03 14.92 -15.38
N PRO A 109 -9.03 14.49 -14.11
CA PRO A 109 -7.89 14.45 -13.19
C PRO A 109 -6.93 13.26 -13.43
N ASN A 110 -5.72 13.29 -12.82
CA ASN A 110 -4.67 12.28 -13.06
C ASN A 110 -4.96 10.93 -12.36
N ASP A 111 -5.85 10.89 -11.35
CA ASP A 111 -6.43 9.71 -10.69
C ASP A 111 -5.58 8.45 -10.75
N ASN A 112 -4.41 8.54 -10.13
CA ASN A 112 -3.35 7.56 -10.33
C ASN A 112 -3.31 6.57 -9.16
N ASP A 113 -3.26 5.28 -9.48
CA ASP A 113 -3.16 4.20 -8.50
C ASP A 113 -2.13 3.16 -8.93
N ILE A 114 -1.62 2.38 -7.98
CA ILE A 114 -0.46 1.51 -8.19
C ILE A 114 -0.57 0.22 -7.40
N ALA A 115 -0.12 -0.87 -8.01
CA ALA A 115 0.11 -2.13 -7.32
C ALA A 115 1.38 -2.82 -7.80
N VAL A 116 2.06 -3.53 -6.91
CA VAL A 116 3.29 -4.27 -7.19
C VAL A 116 3.20 -5.69 -6.65
N SER A 117 3.49 -6.68 -7.49
CA SER A 117 3.50 -8.10 -7.11
C SER A 117 4.82 -8.51 -6.47
N ASN A 118 4.80 -9.66 -5.79
CA ASN A 118 6.00 -10.27 -5.22
C ASN A 118 7.02 -10.67 -6.31
N ASP A 119 6.57 -10.89 -7.53
CA ASP A 119 7.43 -11.27 -8.66
C ASP A 119 8.04 -10.06 -9.38
N GLY A 120 7.86 -8.85 -8.86
CA GLY A 120 8.45 -7.62 -9.40
C GLY A 120 7.70 -7.05 -10.60
N TYR A 121 6.43 -7.41 -10.79
CA TYR A 121 5.56 -6.77 -11.77
C TYR A 121 4.81 -5.61 -11.12
N LEU A 122 4.73 -4.50 -11.83
CA LEU A 122 4.04 -3.29 -11.40
C LEU A 122 2.89 -3.00 -12.36
N VAL A 123 1.71 -2.71 -11.82
CA VAL A 123 0.55 -2.21 -12.58
C VAL A 123 0.21 -0.81 -12.10
N SER A 124 0.31 0.17 -12.99
CA SER A 124 0.00 1.57 -12.73
C SER A 124 -1.19 2.00 -13.57
N VAL A 125 -2.22 2.55 -12.93
CA VAL A 125 -3.43 2.99 -13.61
C VAL A 125 -3.62 4.50 -13.45
N LYS A 126 -4.27 5.10 -14.44
CA LYS A 126 -4.83 6.44 -14.37
C LYS A 126 -6.09 6.54 -15.20
N ASN A 127 -6.90 7.58 -14.99
CA ASN A 127 -8.24 7.76 -15.56
C ASN A 127 -8.48 7.37 -17.03
N THR A 128 -7.47 7.33 -17.87
CA THR A 128 -7.60 6.98 -19.29
C THR A 128 -6.66 5.88 -19.76
N ASN A 129 -5.68 5.45 -18.95
CA ASN A 129 -4.78 4.37 -19.36
C ASN A 129 -4.20 3.58 -18.19
N MET A 130 -3.67 2.41 -18.52
CA MET A 130 -2.97 1.55 -17.59
C MET A 130 -1.68 1.02 -18.20
N TRP A 131 -0.68 0.86 -17.35
CA TRP A 131 0.66 0.40 -17.66
C TRP A 131 0.96 -0.84 -16.84
N ALA A 132 1.70 -1.76 -17.44
CA ALA A 132 2.37 -2.83 -16.74
C ALA A 132 3.87 -2.74 -16.98
N TYR A 133 4.67 -2.90 -15.93
CA TYR A 133 6.12 -2.75 -15.97
C TYR A 133 6.78 -3.92 -15.23
N ASN A 134 7.89 -4.41 -15.75
CA ASN A 134 8.72 -5.40 -15.06
C ASN A 134 9.89 -4.67 -14.39
N LEU A 135 9.89 -4.63 -13.06
CA LEU A 135 10.90 -3.95 -12.26
C LEU A 135 12.25 -4.69 -12.29
N ASN A 136 12.24 -6.02 -12.46
CA ASN A 136 13.47 -6.82 -12.49
C ASN A 136 14.28 -6.60 -13.77
N THR A 137 13.59 -6.42 -14.90
CA THR A 137 14.21 -6.19 -16.21
C THR A 137 14.20 -4.71 -16.63
N ASN A 138 13.58 -3.85 -15.83
CA ASN A 138 13.39 -2.42 -16.11
C ASN A 138 12.78 -2.18 -17.50
N SER A 139 11.66 -2.85 -17.79
CA SER A 139 11.01 -2.82 -19.11
C SER A 139 9.50 -2.69 -19.01
N LEU A 140 8.92 -1.84 -19.89
CA LEU A 140 7.48 -1.76 -20.09
C LEU A 140 6.96 -3.07 -20.71
N ILE A 141 5.94 -3.66 -20.09
CA ILE A 141 5.27 -4.87 -20.57
C ILE A 141 4.18 -4.49 -21.55
N PHE A 142 3.33 -3.53 -21.18
CA PHE A 142 2.36 -2.91 -22.06
C PHE A 142 1.91 -1.55 -21.54
N GLN A 143 1.38 -0.74 -22.45
CA GLN A 143 0.60 0.46 -22.18
C GLN A 143 -0.67 0.39 -23.02
N LYS A 144 -1.84 0.51 -22.38
CA LYS A 144 -3.15 0.46 -23.05
C LYS A 144 -4.09 1.51 -22.44
N THR A 145 -4.98 2.09 -23.24
CA THR A 145 -6.11 2.85 -22.71
C THR A 145 -7.04 1.92 -21.92
N LEU A 146 -7.83 2.48 -21.00
CA LEU A 146 -8.84 1.68 -20.28
C LEU A 146 -9.90 1.12 -21.23
N ALA A 147 -10.22 1.85 -22.30
CA ALA A 147 -11.14 1.40 -23.35
C ALA A 147 -10.61 0.14 -24.05
N ASN A 148 -9.34 0.14 -24.46
CA ASN A 148 -8.73 -1.02 -25.10
C ASN A 148 -8.55 -2.20 -24.14
N PHE A 149 -8.15 -1.95 -22.88
CA PHE A 149 -8.07 -3.02 -21.88
C PHE A 149 -9.43 -3.71 -21.62
N THR A 150 -10.52 -2.95 -21.72
CA THR A 150 -11.89 -3.45 -21.51
C THR A 150 -12.63 -3.78 -22.81
N GLN A 151 -11.95 -3.72 -23.96
CA GLN A 151 -12.50 -4.02 -25.29
C GLN A 151 -13.22 -5.38 -25.40
N PRO A 152 -12.77 -6.48 -24.75
CA PRO A 152 -13.48 -7.77 -24.79
C PRO A 152 -14.91 -7.72 -24.25
N LEU A 153 -15.28 -6.68 -23.51
CA LEU A 153 -16.60 -6.50 -22.95
C LEU A 153 -17.58 -5.81 -23.90
N SER A 154 -17.08 -5.22 -24.99
CA SER A 154 -17.87 -4.50 -26.01
C SER A 154 -18.85 -3.49 -25.41
N LEU A 155 -18.48 -2.84 -24.31
CA LEU A 155 -19.37 -1.92 -23.59
C LEU A 155 -19.50 -0.57 -24.28
N GLY A 156 -18.50 -0.14 -25.07
CA GLY A 156 -18.40 1.23 -25.60
C GLY A 156 -18.41 2.30 -24.49
N GLY A 157 -18.53 3.58 -24.84
CA GLY A 157 -18.55 4.68 -23.87
C GLY A 157 -17.22 4.90 -23.13
N THR A 158 -17.21 5.82 -22.18
CA THR A 158 -15.99 6.24 -21.46
C THR A 158 -15.72 5.37 -20.24
N GLN A 159 -14.52 4.83 -20.13
CA GLN A 159 -13.96 4.20 -18.94
C GLN A 159 -13.18 5.24 -18.13
N TYR A 160 -13.33 5.21 -16.81
CA TYR A 160 -12.73 6.17 -15.89
C TYR A 160 -12.55 5.55 -14.49
N ASP A 161 -11.93 6.31 -13.61
CA ASP A 161 -11.66 6.00 -12.20
C ASP A 161 -11.08 4.59 -11.94
N PRO A 162 -9.95 4.23 -12.56
CA PRO A 162 -9.38 2.92 -12.33
C PRO A 162 -8.72 2.83 -10.94
N LYS A 163 -8.95 1.71 -10.27
CA LYS A 163 -8.24 1.32 -9.04
C LYS A 163 -7.54 -0.01 -9.26
N VAL A 164 -6.38 -0.19 -8.66
CA VAL A 164 -5.63 -1.45 -8.74
C VAL A 164 -5.12 -1.86 -7.37
N VAL A 165 -5.19 -3.15 -7.08
CA VAL A 165 -4.62 -3.72 -5.86
C VAL A 165 -3.97 -5.06 -6.18
N TYR A 166 -2.87 -5.36 -5.50
CA TYR A 166 -2.24 -6.68 -5.54
C TYR A 166 -2.60 -7.46 -4.28
N ASP A 167 -3.01 -8.71 -4.48
CA ASP A 167 -3.33 -9.69 -3.45
C ASP A 167 -2.10 -10.56 -3.16
N PRO A 168 -1.45 -10.41 -1.99
CA PRO A 168 -0.27 -11.20 -1.65
C PRO A 168 -0.58 -12.68 -1.38
N GLU A 169 -1.81 -13.03 -1.01
CA GLU A 169 -2.19 -14.41 -0.69
C GLU A 169 -2.32 -15.25 -1.97
N ASN A 170 -2.82 -14.63 -3.04
CA ASN A 170 -3.03 -15.29 -4.34
C ASN A 170 -1.94 -14.95 -5.37
N ASN A 171 -1.02 -14.04 -5.05
CA ASN A 171 0.00 -13.48 -5.94
C ASN A 171 -0.58 -12.98 -7.27
N ARG A 172 -1.65 -12.17 -7.21
CA ARG A 172 -2.42 -11.71 -8.38
C ARG A 172 -2.94 -10.28 -8.20
N PHE A 173 -3.30 -9.65 -9.30
CA PHE A 173 -3.85 -8.29 -9.33
C PHE A 173 -5.37 -8.29 -9.51
N VAL A 174 -6.00 -7.26 -8.96
CA VAL A 174 -7.38 -6.87 -9.25
C VAL A 174 -7.40 -5.44 -9.75
N VAL A 175 -8.07 -5.21 -10.87
CA VAL A 175 -8.33 -3.88 -11.44
C VAL A 175 -9.83 -3.63 -11.44
N VAL A 176 -10.25 -2.47 -10.91
CA VAL A 176 -11.64 -1.98 -10.94
C VAL A 176 -11.69 -0.75 -11.82
N ILE A 177 -12.64 -0.69 -12.75
CA ILE A 177 -12.84 0.43 -13.69
C ILE A 177 -14.32 0.77 -13.74
N LEU A 178 -14.66 2.06 -13.70
CA LEU A 178 -16.02 2.53 -13.90
C LEU A 178 -16.29 2.86 -15.36
N ARG A 179 -17.56 2.78 -15.77
CA ARG A 179 -17.99 3.10 -17.14
C ARG A 179 -19.38 3.71 -17.15
N GLY A 180 -19.53 4.79 -17.93
CA GLY A 180 -20.80 5.44 -18.26
C GLY A 180 -21.36 6.39 -17.18
N TYR A 181 -21.68 7.62 -17.57
CA TYR A 181 -22.13 8.71 -16.68
C TYR A 181 -23.66 8.79 -16.50
N THR A 182 -24.39 7.71 -16.82
CA THR A 182 -25.85 7.65 -16.68
C THR A 182 -26.28 6.30 -16.13
N TYR A 183 -27.44 6.23 -15.44
CA TYR A 183 -27.94 4.98 -14.86
C TYR A 183 -28.10 3.88 -15.91
N GLN A 184 -28.46 4.21 -17.16
CA GLN A 184 -28.58 3.23 -18.25
C GLN A 184 -27.24 2.67 -18.71
N SER A 185 -26.16 3.44 -18.48
CA SER A 185 -24.83 3.17 -19.01
C SER A 185 -23.81 2.81 -17.91
N SER A 186 -24.20 2.88 -16.64
CA SER A 186 -23.35 2.70 -15.46
C SER A 186 -22.95 1.23 -15.26
N TRP A 187 -21.67 0.93 -15.37
CA TRP A 187 -21.08 -0.38 -15.09
C TRP A 187 -19.85 -0.25 -14.20
N ILE A 188 -19.64 -1.24 -13.34
CA ILE A 188 -18.41 -1.46 -12.59
C ILE A 188 -17.75 -2.70 -13.18
N ILE A 189 -16.58 -2.53 -13.79
CA ILE A 189 -15.80 -3.61 -14.39
C ILE A 189 -14.79 -4.06 -13.35
N VAL A 190 -14.74 -5.37 -13.10
CA VAL A 190 -13.75 -5.99 -12.20
C VAL A 190 -12.96 -7.01 -13.01
N ALA A 191 -11.65 -6.80 -13.11
CA ALA A 191 -10.73 -7.66 -13.82
C ALA A 191 -9.76 -8.32 -12.82
N PHE A 192 -9.68 -9.64 -12.84
CA PHE A 192 -8.77 -10.44 -12.02
C PHE A 192 -7.66 -11.01 -12.90
N SER A 193 -6.39 -10.80 -12.57
CA SER A 193 -5.30 -11.41 -13.33
C SER A 193 -5.25 -12.92 -13.07
N SER A 194 -4.91 -13.71 -14.09
CA SER A 194 -4.77 -15.17 -13.94
C SER A 194 -3.47 -15.58 -13.26
N THR A 195 -2.45 -14.72 -13.28
CA THR A 195 -1.15 -14.91 -12.61
C THR A 195 -0.64 -13.58 -12.05
N SER A 196 0.56 -13.60 -11.46
CA SER A 196 1.29 -12.40 -11.05
C SER A 196 1.86 -11.60 -12.22
N ASN A 197 1.93 -12.17 -13.43
CA ASN A 197 2.38 -11.46 -14.62
C ASN A 197 1.19 -10.79 -15.30
N PRO A 198 1.11 -9.44 -15.33
CA PRO A 198 -0.04 -8.74 -15.89
C PRO A 198 -0.21 -8.93 -17.41
N ALA A 199 0.79 -9.47 -18.12
CA ALA A 199 0.66 -9.86 -19.53
C ALA A 199 -0.23 -11.09 -19.76
N ASP A 200 -0.35 -11.95 -18.75
CA ASP A 200 -1.17 -13.16 -18.82
C ASP A 200 -2.67 -12.81 -18.87
N PRO A 201 -3.55 -13.76 -19.23
CA PRO A 201 -4.98 -13.50 -19.33
C PRO A 201 -5.61 -12.92 -18.07
N TRP A 202 -6.65 -12.11 -18.25
CA TRP A 202 -7.48 -11.56 -17.18
C TRP A 202 -8.90 -12.10 -17.28
N HIS A 203 -9.54 -12.35 -16.14
CA HIS A 203 -10.94 -12.72 -16.02
C HIS A 203 -11.77 -11.48 -15.72
N PHE A 204 -12.70 -11.15 -16.62
CA PHE A 204 -13.51 -9.94 -16.51
C PHE A 204 -14.93 -10.24 -16.06
N TYR A 205 -15.42 -9.44 -15.13
CA TYR A 205 -16.80 -9.40 -14.68
C TYR A 205 -17.35 -7.99 -14.82
N LYS A 206 -18.64 -7.88 -15.11
CA LYS A 206 -19.35 -6.60 -15.20
C LYS A 206 -20.49 -6.56 -14.18
N LEU A 207 -20.32 -5.73 -13.16
CA LEU A 207 -21.32 -5.46 -12.15
C LEU A 207 -22.17 -4.27 -12.63
N LYS A 208 -23.47 -4.32 -12.38
CA LYS A 208 -24.34 -3.16 -12.65
C LYS A 208 -23.90 -2.01 -11.75
N GLY A 209 -23.66 -0.84 -12.33
CA GLY A 209 -23.42 0.39 -11.56
C GLY A 209 -24.72 1.04 -11.05
N ASN A 210 -25.88 0.42 -11.33
CA ASN A 210 -27.20 0.77 -10.79
C ASN A 210 -27.96 -0.52 -10.39
N PRO A 211 -27.44 -1.32 -9.44
CA PRO A 211 -27.94 -2.67 -9.17
C PRO A 211 -29.41 -2.72 -8.72
N LEU A 212 -29.89 -1.64 -8.10
CA LEU A 212 -31.27 -1.49 -7.63
C LEU A 212 -32.27 -1.07 -8.74
N ASN A 213 -31.80 -0.95 -9.99
CA ASN A 213 -32.57 -0.47 -11.15
C ASN A 213 -33.27 0.88 -10.90
N ASN A 214 -32.62 1.77 -10.14
CA ASN A 214 -33.05 3.14 -9.93
C ASN A 214 -32.41 4.07 -10.98
N ASN A 215 -32.61 5.37 -10.82
CA ASN A 215 -32.13 6.41 -11.74
C ASN A 215 -30.74 6.97 -11.34
N THR A 216 -29.90 6.18 -10.67
CA THR A 216 -28.55 6.59 -10.27
C THR A 216 -27.43 5.83 -11.00
N TRP A 217 -26.24 6.43 -11.08
CA TRP A 217 -25.00 5.86 -11.62
C TRP A 217 -23.89 5.88 -10.55
N SER A 218 -22.83 5.07 -10.73
CA SER A 218 -21.77 4.87 -9.73
C SER A 218 -20.52 5.70 -10.05
N ASP A 219 -19.91 6.27 -9.02
CA ASP A 219 -18.69 7.08 -9.12
C ASP A 219 -17.84 7.00 -7.83
N TYR A 220 -16.61 7.51 -7.86
CA TYR A 220 -15.65 7.53 -6.74
C TYR A 220 -15.40 6.14 -6.13
N PRO A 221 -14.81 5.20 -6.88
CA PRO A 221 -14.52 3.87 -6.38
C PRO A 221 -13.36 3.92 -5.37
N VAL A 222 -13.53 3.23 -4.26
CA VAL A 222 -12.48 2.95 -3.29
C VAL A 222 -12.45 1.45 -3.06
N ILE A 223 -11.28 0.83 -3.20
CA ILE A 223 -11.14 -0.63 -3.10
C ILE A 223 -10.27 -1.02 -1.92
N GLY A 224 -10.58 -2.18 -1.34
CA GLY A 224 -9.70 -2.88 -0.42
C GLY A 224 -9.96 -4.37 -0.47
N ILE A 225 -8.98 -5.14 -0.01
CA ILE A 225 -9.07 -6.61 0.04
C ILE A 225 -8.76 -7.07 1.46
N ASN A 226 -9.40 -8.16 1.84
CA ASN A 226 -9.03 -8.96 3.00
C ASN A 226 -8.53 -10.32 2.50
N GLN A 227 -8.32 -11.31 3.39
CA GLN A 227 -7.85 -12.65 3.00
C GLN A 227 -8.74 -13.35 1.96
N ASN A 228 -10.04 -13.06 1.94
CA ASN A 228 -11.01 -13.84 1.17
C ASN A 228 -11.74 -13.04 0.09
N GLU A 229 -11.81 -11.71 0.22
CA GLU A 229 -12.80 -10.94 -0.53
C GLU A 229 -12.29 -9.57 -0.96
N LEU A 230 -12.92 -9.08 -2.03
CA LEU A 230 -12.76 -7.73 -2.55
C LEU A 230 -13.93 -6.87 -2.08
N PHE A 231 -13.62 -5.66 -1.62
CA PHE A 231 -14.58 -4.67 -1.21
C PHE A 231 -14.46 -3.43 -2.12
N ILE A 232 -15.59 -2.93 -2.61
CA ILE A 232 -15.65 -1.73 -3.46
C ILE A 232 -16.66 -0.76 -2.85
N GLY A 233 -16.16 0.29 -2.21
CA GLY A 233 -16.96 1.45 -1.82
C GLY A 233 -17.23 2.31 -3.04
N ILE A 234 -18.48 2.74 -3.21
CA ILE A 234 -18.91 3.65 -4.29
C ILE A 234 -19.86 4.71 -3.76
N ASN A 235 -19.93 5.84 -4.45
CA ASN A 235 -21.02 6.79 -4.31
C ASN A 235 -21.97 6.65 -5.50
N THR A 236 -23.28 6.83 -5.28
CA THR A 236 -24.26 6.87 -6.37
C THR A 236 -24.84 8.25 -6.60
N PHE A 237 -25.14 8.58 -7.86
CA PHE A 237 -25.56 9.92 -8.29
C PHE A 237 -26.73 9.87 -9.27
N TYR A 238 -27.69 10.80 -9.19
CA TYR A 238 -28.78 10.91 -10.18
C TYR A 238 -28.27 11.29 -11.59
N ASN A 239 -28.99 10.90 -12.65
CA ASN A 239 -28.66 11.30 -14.03
C ASN A 239 -28.55 12.82 -14.23
N GLY A 240 -27.66 13.23 -15.13
CA GLY A 240 -27.42 14.66 -15.41
C GLY A 240 -26.70 15.38 -14.27
N SER A 241 -26.35 14.67 -13.20
CA SER A 241 -25.50 15.23 -12.15
C SER A 241 -24.10 15.43 -12.68
N GLN A 242 -23.60 16.65 -12.54
CA GLN A 242 -22.21 16.98 -12.79
C GLN A 242 -21.55 17.34 -11.46
N ASN A 243 -20.33 16.86 -11.24
CA ASN A 243 -19.53 17.26 -10.08
C ASN A 243 -20.25 17.08 -8.72
N ASN A 244 -20.70 15.85 -8.45
CA ASN A 244 -21.36 15.42 -7.22
C ASN A 244 -22.76 16.00 -6.97
N SER A 245 -23.42 16.57 -7.99
CA SER A 245 -24.64 17.36 -7.78
C SER A 245 -25.90 16.61 -7.38
N GLY A 246 -25.95 15.33 -7.68
CA GLY A 246 -27.06 14.47 -7.30
C GLY A 246 -26.61 13.29 -6.48
N PHE A 247 -25.62 13.48 -5.58
CA PHE A 247 -25.24 12.46 -4.62
C PHE A 247 -26.51 11.90 -3.94
N LYS A 248 -26.66 10.58 -3.98
CA LYS A 248 -27.78 9.87 -3.39
C LYS A 248 -27.35 9.19 -2.10
N GLU A 249 -26.33 8.35 -2.18
CA GLU A 249 -25.85 7.55 -1.05
C GLU A 249 -24.46 6.97 -1.35
N SER A 250 -23.80 6.49 -0.29
CA SER A 250 -22.61 5.63 -0.41
C SER A 250 -23.00 4.17 -0.20
N CYS A 251 -22.47 3.30 -1.05
CA CYS A 251 -22.75 1.87 -1.05
C CYS A 251 -21.45 1.07 -0.99
N LEU A 252 -21.56 -0.22 -0.64
CA LEU A 252 -20.42 -1.12 -0.54
C LEU A 252 -20.74 -2.43 -1.25
N TRP A 253 -19.87 -2.85 -2.17
CA TRP A 253 -19.84 -4.21 -2.70
C TRP A 253 -18.89 -5.07 -1.89
N GLN A 254 -19.31 -6.29 -1.55
CA GLN A 254 -18.48 -7.38 -1.04
C GLN A 254 -18.50 -8.51 -2.08
N ILE A 255 -17.34 -9.01 -2.47
CA ILE A 255 -17.17 -9.86 -3.66
C ILE A 255 -16.25 -11.03 -3.33
N ASP A 256 -16.68 -12.24 -3.70
CA ASP A 256 -15.84 -13.45 -3.63
C ASP A 256 -14.65 -13.35 -4.60
N LYS A 257 -13.47 -12.99 -4.08
CA LYS A 257 -12.29 -12.78 -4.95
C LYS A 257 -11.71 -14.11 -5.44
N ALA A 258 -11.92 -15.22 -4.72
CA ALA A 258 -11.38 -16.52 -5.09
C ALA A 258 -12.05 -17.05 -6.37
N ALA A 259 -13.37 -16.89 -6.47
CA ALA A 259 -14.12 -17.16 -7.70
C ALA A 259 -13.67 -16.26 -8.85
N GLY A 260 -13.43 -14.98 -8.57
CA GLY A 260 -12.90 -14.01 -9.54
C GLY A 260 -11.55 -14.40 -10.12
N PHE A 261 -10.58 -14.76 -9.26
CA PHE A 261 -9.25 -15.23 -9.67
C PHE A 261 -9.29 -16.57 -10.40
N SER A 262 -10.20 -17.47 -10.03
CA SER A 262 -10.36 -18.77 -10.71
C SER A 262 -11.03 -18.63 -12.08
N GLY A 263 -11.61 -17.45 -12.36
CA GLY A 263 -12.37 -17.21 -13.57
C GLY A 263 -13.65 -18.04 -13.61
N ASP A 264 -14.30 -18.22 -12.46
CA ASP A 264 -15.53 -19.00 -12.33
C ASP A 264 -16.65 -18.40 -13.18
N THR A 265 -17.59 -19.25 -13.61
CA THR A 265 -18.70 -18.82 -14.47
C THR A 265 -19.60 -17.79 -13.81
N THR A 266 -19.65 -17.76 -12.47
CA THR A 266 -20.42 -16.84 -11.65
C THR A 266 -19.57 -16.23 -10.54
N LEU A 267 -19.83 -14.97 -10.23
CA LEU A 267 -19.22 -14.21 -9.15
C LEU A 267 -20.32 -13.82 -8.16
N SER A 268 -20.25 -14.37 -6.94
CA SER A 268 -21.15 -14.02 -5.85
C SER A 268 -20.78 -12.68 -5.25
N THR A 269 -21.79 -11.84 -5.03
CA THR A 269 -21.63 -10.48 -4.51
C THR A 269 -22.75 -10.13 -3.53
N LYS A 270 -22.43 -9.27 -2.56
CA LYS A 270 -23.39 -8.65 -1.64
C LYS A 270 -23.25 -7.15 -1.74
N TYR A 271 -24.38 -6.46 -1.87
CA TYR A 271 -24.47 -5.02 -2.07
C TYR A 271 -25.15 -4.35 -0.89
N TYR A 272 -24.41 -3.53 -0.15
CA TYR A 272 -24.91 -2.78 0.99
C TYR A 272 -25.32 -1.38 0.56
N HIS A 273 -26.54 -0.96 0.91
CA HIS A 273 -27.12 0.34 0.58
C HIS A 273 -28.03 0.85 1.70
N ASP A 274 -28.56 2.07 1.55
CA ASP A 274 -29.28 2.81 2.60
C ASP A 274 -28.50 2.80 3.94
N ILE A 275 -27.17 2.97 3.86
CA ILE A 275 -26.29 2.88 5.04
C ILE A 275 -26.41 4.15 5.88
N LEU A 276 -26.84 3.99 7.12
CA LEU A 276 -27.16 5.06 8.06
C LEU A 276 -26.16 5.08 9.21
N LYS A 277 -25.87 6.28 9.68
CA LYS A 277 -25.20 6.52 10.96
C LYS A 277 -26.14 6.13 12.12
N PRO A 278 -25.62 5.92 13.34
CA PRO A 278 -26.47 5.66 14.52
C PRO A 278 -27.51 6.75 14.84
N ASN A 279 -27.35 7.95 14.28
CA ASN A 279 -28.33 9.04 14.37
C ASN A 279 -29.32 9.10 13.19
N ASN A 280 -29.42 8.04 12.37
CA ASN A 280 -30.27 7.88 11.19
C ASN A 280 -29.97 8.78 9.98
N ASP A 281 -28.91 9.58 10.02
CA ASP A 281 -28.45 10.29 8.82
C ASP A 281 -27.71 9.32 7.87
N SER A 282 -27.77 9.54 6.55
CA SER A 282 -26.97 8.77 5.58
C SER A 282 -25.47 8.96 5.78
N ILE A 283 -24.74 7.86 5.69
CA ILE A 283 -23.28 7.88 5.64
C ILE A 283 -22.79 8.53 4.35
N PHE A 284 -21.60 9.12 4.39
CA PHE A 284 -20.94 9.69 3.22
C PHE A 284 -19.54 9.06 3.14
N ASN A 285 -19.17 8.56 1.96
CA ASN A 285 -17.96 7.77 1.66
C ASN A 285 -17.76 6.52 2.53
N ILE A 286 -17.18 5.48 1.94
CA ILE A 286 -16.82 4.24 2.65
C ILE A 286 -15.45 3.80 2.13
N THR A 287 -14.45 3.81 3.00
CA THR A 287 -13.07 3.45 2.64
C THR A 287 -12.70 2.12 3.30
N PRO A 288 -12.64 1.01 2.55
CA PRO A 288 -12.14 -0.26 3.06
C PRO A 288 -10.68 -0.17 3.50
N ILE A 289 -10.35 -0.77 4.64
CA ILE A 289 -9.03 -0.72 5.25
C ILE A 289 -8.27 -2.01 4.91
N LYS A 290 -7.20 -1.90 4.11
CA LYS A 290 -6.35 -3.04 3.74
C LYS A 290 -5.55 -3.57 4.94
N GLY A 291 -4.98 -4.76 4.82
CA GLY A 291 -4.03 -5.26 5.81
C GLY A 291 -2.68 -4.53 5.80
N GLY A 292 -1.96 -4.57 6.92
CA GLY A 292 -0.63 -4.01 7.09
C GLY A 292 0.45 -4.95 6.57
N SER A 293 0.90 -5.91 7.38
CA SER A 293 1.91 -6.90 6.99
C SER A 293 1.38 -8.06 6.17
N VAL A 294 0.16 -8.46 6.49
CA VAL A 294 -0.58 -9.54 5.85
C VAL A 294 -2.01 -9.09 5.64
N SER A 295 -2.74 -9.81 4.80
CA SER A 295 -4.18 -9.62 4.74
C SER A 295 -4.82 -10.17 6.03
N TYR A 296 -5.76 -9.44 6.62
CA TYR A 296 -6.58 -9.91 7.74
C TYR A 296 -7.93 -10.43 7.23
N GLY A 297 -8.73 -11.07 8.08
CA GLY A 297 -10.02 -11.61 7.69
C GLY A 297 -10.57 -12.58 8.75
N PRO A 298 -11.83 -13.04 8.60
CA PRO A 298 -12.71 -12.84 7.45
C PRO A 298 -13.43 -11.49 7.43
N ASN A 299 -13.37 -10.70 8.51
CA ASN A 299 -14.03 -9.40 8.58
C ASN A 299 -13.32 -8.35 7.72
N MET A 300 -14.00 -7.23 7.46
CA MET A 300 -13.42 -6.03 6.84
C MET A 300 -13.80 -4.80 7.67
N TYR A 301 -12.80 -4.00 8.03
CA TYR A 301 -13.03 -2.67 8.57
C TYR A 301 -13.12 -1.65 7.43
N CYS A 302 -14.11 -0.78 7.48
CA CYS A 302 -14.21 0.39 6.63
C CYS A 302 -14.33 1.66 7.48
N LEU A 303 -13.85 2.79 6.95
CA LEU A 303 -13.97 4.09 7.61
C LEU A 303 -14.83 5.07 6.80
N SER A 304 -15.55 5.91 7.54
CA SER A 304 -16.30 7.04 7.04
C SER A 304 -16.21 8.22 8.02
N ASN A 305 -16.57 9.42 7.58
CA ASN A 305 -16.52 10.63 8.38
C ASN A 305 -17.52 11.70 7.88
N LYS A 306 -17.51 12.90 8.48
CA LYS A 306 -18.32 14.04 7.98
C LYS A 306 -17.44 14.98 7.16
N ASN A 307 -16.99 14.47 6.02
CA ASN A 307 -15.95 15.06 5.17
C ASN A 307 -16.21 16.49 4.65
N LEU A 308 -17.48 16.93 4.56
CA LEU A 308 -17.88 18.27 4.07
C LEU A 308 -18.03 19.32 5.18
N LYS A 309 -17.84 18.96 6.46
CA LYS A 309 -17.90 19.93 7.56
C LYS A 309 -16.61 20.77 7.61
N LEU A 310 -16.75 22.07 7.84
CA LEU A 310 -15.61 22.99 8.01
C LEU A 310 -14.68 22.56 9.16
N GLU A 311 -15.26 21.98 10.21
CA GLU A 311 -14.57 21.42 11.38
C GLU A 311 -15.37 20.21 11.89
N ASN A 312 -14.70 19.12 12.26
CA ASN A 312 -15.32 17.96 12.89
C ASN A 312 -14.32 17.09 13.68
N ASP A 313 -14.84 16.19 14.51
CA ASP A 313 -14.09 15.32 15.42
C ASP A 313 -14.59 13.85 15.37
N THR A 314 -15.45 13.54 14.41
CA THR A 314 -16.23 12.29 14.40
C THR A 314 -15.84 11.42 13.21
N PHE A 315 -15.55 10.16 13.50
CA PHE A 315 -15.36 9.08 12.54
C PHE A 315 -16.42 8.00 12.76
N TYR A 316 -16.69 7.22 11.72
CA TYR A 316 -17.54 6.04 11.78
C TYR A 316 -16.71 4.83 11.37
N LEU A 317 -16.58 3.87 12.29
CA LEU A 317 -15.96 2.57 12.04
C LEU A 317 -17.05 1.59 11.65
N LEU A 318 -16.93 1.02 10.46
CA LEU A 318 -17.81 -0.01 9.93
C LEU A 318 -17.07 -1.33 10.01
N GLU A 319 -17.65 -2.34 10.63
CA GLU A 319 -17.15 -3.71 10.62
C GLU A 319 -18.13 -4.57 9.85
N ILE A 320 -17.70 -5.09 8.70
CA ILE A 320 -18.44 -6.08 7.92
C ILE A 320 -17.95 -7.45 8.38
N THR A 321 -18.84 -8.23 8.99
CA THR A 321 -18.49 -9.54 9.55
C THR A 321 -18.69 -10.66 8.55
N GLY A 322 -17.82 -11.67 8.59
CA GLY A 322 -17.93 -12.87 7.76
C GLY A 322 -17.78 -12.62 6.25
N ARG A 323 -18.11 -13.64 5.47
CA ARG A 323 -18.00 -13.67 4.01
C ARG A 323 -19.33 -13.38 3.32
N VAL A 324 -19.27 -13.14 2.02
CA VAL A 324 -20.39 -12.82 1.13
C VAL A 324 -21.50 -13.86 1.16
N ASN A 325 -21.17 -15.14 1.41
CA ASN A 325 -22.15 -16.23 1.48
C ASN A 325 -22.57 -16.57 2.91
N ASP A 326 -22.03 -15.89 3.93
CA ASP A 326 -22.34 -16.18 5.32
C ASP A 326 -23.70 -15.57 5.71
N VAL A 327 -24.62 -16.42 6.15
CA VAL A 327 -25.99 -16.02 6.54
C VAL A 327 -26.04 -15.05 7.72
N ASN A 328 -25.01 -15.07 8.58
CA ASN A 328 -24.89 -14.22 9.77
C ASN A 328 -23.98 -13.00 9.55
N SER A 329 -23.54 -12.75 8.31
CA SER A 329 -22.73 -11.56 8.00
C SER A 329 -23.53 -10.28 8.21
N GLU A 330 -23.00 -9.38 9.03
CA GLU A 330 -23.63 -8.11 9.37
C GLU A 330 -22.65 -6.93 9.21
N MET A 331 -23.20 -5.73 9.08
CA MET A 331 -22.44 -4.48 9.16
C MET A 331 -22.73 -3.80 10.50
N LYS A 332 -21.71 -3.70 11.34
CA LYS A 332 -21.74 -2.92 12.60
C LYS A 332 -21.18 -1.53 12.35
N ILE A 333 -21.80 -0.50 12.92
CA ILE A 333 -21.38 0.90 12.75
C ILE A 333 -21.17 1.54 14.11
N THR A 334 -19.91 1.88 14.42
CA THR A 334 -19.51 2.52 15.68
C THR A 334 -19.13 3.97 15.43
N THR A 335 -19.68 4.89 16.23
CA THR A 335 -19.27 6.30 16.20
C THR A 335 -18.06 6.49 17.11
N LEU A 336 -16.99 7.05 16.56
CA LEU A 336 -15.74 7.32 17.26
C LEU A 336 -15.49 8.84 17.32
N LYS A 337 -14.96 9.30 18.45
CA LYS A 337 -14.51 10.67 18.66
C LYS A 337 -13.00 10.69 18.73
N THR A 338 -12.38 11.56 17.93
CA THR A 338 -10.94 11.80 17.98
C THR A 338 -10.59 12.94 18.93
N ASP A 339 -9.43 12.85 19.58
CA ASP A 339 -8.85 13.90 20.41
C ASP A 339 -8.39 15.11 19.58
N LYS A 340 -8.02 14.89 18.32
CA LYS A 340 -7.59 15.92 17.38
C LYS A 340 -8.65 16.12 16.30
N LYS A 341 -9.27 17.30 16.29
CA LYS A 341 -10.21 17.69 15.24
C LYS A 341 -9.54 17.77 13.87
N TYR A 342 -10.33 17.46 12.84
CA TYR A 342 -9.97 17.68 11.44
C TYR A 342 -10.89 18.74 10.83
N PHE A 343 -10.45 19.27 9.69
CA PHE A 343 -11.08 20.42 9.05
C PHE A 343 -11.26 20.16 7.57
N LEU A 344 -12.23 20.82 6.94
CA LEU A 344 -12.32 20.84 5.48
C LEU A 344 -10.98 21.38 4.92
N PRO A 345 -10.33 20.71 3.95
CA PRO A 345 -9.09 21.21 3.37
C PRO A 345 -9.36 22.43 2.49
N VAL A 346 -8.53 23.47 2.65
CA VAL A 346 -8.47 24.59 1.70
C VAL A 346 -7.90 24.14 0.35
N SER A 347 -8.21 24.85 -0.74
CA SER A 347 -7.52 24.64 -2.03
C SER A 347 -6.03 24.91 -1.87
N ALA A 348 -5.19 24.06 -2.46
CA ALA A 348 -3.74 24.17 -2.38
C ALA A 348 -3.21 25.25 -3.33
N THR A 349 -2.16 25.97 -2.93
CA THR A 349 -1.60 27.09 -3.70
C THR A 349 -0.60 26.59 -4.73
N GLN A 350 -0.61 27.17 -5.93
CA GLN A 350 0.38 26.91 -6.96
C GLN A 350 0.98 28.23 -7.48
N ALA A 351 2.14 28.15 -8.13
CA ALA A 351 2.73 29.24 -8.87
C ALA A 351 1.77 29.91 -9.87
N ASN A 352 2.09 31.15 -10.23
CA ASN A 352 1.30 32.00 -11.12
C ASN A 352 -0.15 32.27 -10.64
N GLY A 353 -0.40 32.17 -9.33
CA GLY A 353 -1.72 32.41 -8.75
C GLY A 353 -2.74 31.29 -9.01
N HIS A 354 -2.29 30.14 -9.51
CA HIS A 354 -3.14 28.96 -9.68
C HIS A 354 -3.40 28.27 -8.33
N THR A 355 -4.42 27.42 -8.30
CA THR A 355 -4.74 26.58 -7.15
C THR A 355 -5.10 25.17 -7.57
N PHE A 356 -4.87 24.19 -6.69
CA PHE A 356 -5.35 22.83 -6.85
C PHE A 356 -6.53 22.51 -5.94
N ASP A 357 -7.47 21.74 -6.47
CA ASP A 357 -8.46 21.07 -5.64
C ASP A 357 -7.81 20.04 -4.71
N THR A 358 -8.20 20.07 -3.45
CA THR A 358 -7.85 19.10 -2.40
C THR A 358 -9.04 18.21 -2.01
N ASN A 359 -10.14 18.27 -2.78
CA ASN A 359 -11.44 17.63 -2.51
C ASN A 359 -11.99 17.94 -1.10
N ASP A 360 -12.71 17.02 -0.50
CA ASP A 360 -13.20 17.12 0.87
C ASP A 360 -12.29 16.34 1.83
N SER A 361 -12.64 16.26 3.12
CA SER A 361 -11.81 15.58 4.12
C SER A 361 -12.04 14.07 4.22
N ARG A 362 -12.48 13.38 3.15
CA ARG A 362 -12.69 11.92 3.18
C ARG A 362 -11.39 11.14 3.44
N ILE A 363 -11.51 9.95 4.03
CA ILE A 363 -10.39 9.03 4.22
C ILE A 363 -9.95 8.51 2.84
N LEU A 364 -8.67 8.66 2.52
CA LEU A 364 -8.10 8.28 1.22
C LEU A 364 -7.28 6.99 1.27
N GLY A 365 -6.78 6.61 2.44
CA GLY A 365 -6.05 5.37 2.63
C GLY A 365 -5.93 5.01 4.10
N GLY A 366 -5.74 3.73 4.37
CA GLY A 366 -5.47 3.21 5.70
C GLY A 366 -5.05 1.75 5.64
N PHE A 367 -4.47 1.26 6.73
CA PHE A 367 -4.20 -0.16 6.92
C PHE A 367 -4.57 -0.60 8.34
N TYR A 368 -4.87 -1.88 8.50
CA TYR A 368 -5.09 -2.55 9.78
C TYR A 368 -3.93 -3.49 10.08
N GLU A 369 -3.35 -3.35 11.27
CA GLU A 369 -2.31 -4.23 11.79
C GLU A 369 -2.47 -4.37 13.31
N ASP A 370 -2.48 -5.61 13.82
CA ASP A 370 -2.46 -5.90 15.27
C ASP A 370 -3.49 -5.11 16.10
N GLY A 371 -4.75 -5.08 15.64
CA GLY A 371 -5.81 -4.33 16.31
C GLY A 371 -5.71 -2.81 16.21
N ARG A 372 -4.84 -2.30 15.33
CA ARG A 372 -4.65 -0.86 15.09
C ARG A 372 -4.95 -0.53 13.64
N ILE A 373 -5.76 0.51 13.43
CA ILE A 373 -5.94 1.12 12.12
C ILE A 373 -5.17 2.43 12.11
N GLN A 374 -4.29 2.60 11.13
CA GLN A 374 -3.75 3.91 10.77
C GLN A 374 -4.40 4.36 9.46
N PHE A 375 -4.79 5.63 9.38
CA PHE A 375 -5.45 6.17 8.20
C PHE A 375 -5.11 7.63 7.94
N VAL A 376 -5.26 8.07 6.69
CA VAL A 376 -4.95 9.43 6.27
C VAL A 376 -6.08 10.07 5.46
N GLN A 377 -6.21 11.39 5.62
CA GLN A 377 -7.11 12.24 4.85
C GLN A 377 -6.51 13.65 4.67
N SER A 378 -7.01 14.41 3.70
CA SER A 378 -6.71 15.84 3.59
C SER A 378 -7.40 16.63 4.70
N THR A 379 -6.74 17.67 5.23
CA THR A 379 -7.29 18.60 6.22
C THR A 379 -6.73 20.02 6.01
N THR A 380 -7.20 21.00 6.77
CA THR A 380 -6.52 22.29 6.94
C THR A 380 -5.72 22.27 8.25
N ASP A 381 -4.48 22.74 8.21
CA ASP A 381 -3.77 23.17 9.42
C ASP A 381 -4.17 24.60 9.76
N THR A 382 -4.91 24.76 10.86
CA THR A 382 -5.47 26.04 11.29
C THR A 382 -4.40 27.02 11.80
N SER A 383 -3.19 26.54 12.10
CA SER A 383 -2.09 27.39 12.57
C SER A 383 -1.47 28.25 11.46
N ASN A 384 -1.44 27.74 10.23
CA ASN A 384 -0.85 28.40 9.06
C ASN A 384 -1.83 28.60 7.88
N GLY A 385 -3.03 28.02 7.98
CA GLY A 385 -4.07 28.10 6.96
C GLY A 385 -3.78 27.26 5.72
N ARG A 386 -2.86 26.29 5.76
CA ARG A 386 -2.46 25.48 4.60
C ARG A 386 -3.19 24.14 4.57
N ALA A 387 -3.35 23.59 3.36
CA ALA A 387 -3.77 22.21 3.20
C ALA A 387 -2.71 21.28 3.77
N ALA A 388 -3.15 20.29 4.55
CA ALA A 388 -2.32 19.44 5.37
C ALA A 388 -2.88 18.01 5.35
N ILE A 389 -2.18 17.09 6.02
CA ILE A 389 -2.60 15.71 6.16
C ILE A 389 -3.06 15.48 7.59
N TYR A 390 -4.21 14.85 7.77
CA TYR A 390 -4.62 14.30 9.05
C TYR A 390 -4.22 12.83 9.08
N HIS A 391 -3.44 12.44 10.08
CA HIS A 391 -3.05 11.06 10.35
C HIS A 391 -3.80 10.58 11.60
N GLY A 392 -4.71 9.64 11.42
CA GLY A 392 -5.58 9.13 12.48
C GLY A 392 -5.23 7.70 12.88
N PHE A 393 -5.49 7.38 14.14
CA PHE A 393 -5.25 6.09 14.77
C PHE A 393 -6.54 5.58 15.40
N ILE A 394 -6.88 4.32 15.20
CA ILE A 394 -7.96 3.63 15.91
C ILE A 394 -7.40 2.36 16.52
N ASN A 395 -7.61 2.15 17.82
CA ASN A 395 -7.25 0.91 18.50
C ASN A 395 -8.51 0.10 18.80
N THR A 396 -8.73 -0.96 18.02
CA THR A 396 -9.90 -1.84 18.10
C THR A 396 -9.81 -2.84 19.25
N ASN A 397 -8.64 -3.00 19.87
CA ASN A 397 -8.44 -3.92 21.01
C ASN A 397 -8.82 -3.28 22.36
N LEU A 398 -9.05 -1.97 22.40
CA LEU A 398 -9.50 -1.27 23.61
C LEU A 398 -11.02 -1.31 23.75
N ASN A 399 -11.49 -1.32 24.99
CA ASN A 399 -12.89 -1.14 25.33
C ASN A 399 -13.05 0.02 26.33
N PRO A 400 -13.55 1.20 25.90
CA PRO A 400 -14.05 1.50 24.55
C PRO A 400 -12.93 1.60 23.50
N ILE A 401 -13.28 1.38 22.22
CA ILE A 401 -12.40 1.63 21.07
C ILE A 401 -11.93 3.09 21.13
N SER A 402 -10.62 3.30 21.04
CA SER A 402 -10.05 4.66 21.04
C SER A 402 -9.80 5.17 19.62
N CYS A 403 -9.94 6.48 19.42
CA CYS A 403 -9.53 7.16 18.20
C CYS A 403 -8.73 8.40 18.56
N THR A 404 -7.56 8.57 17.96
CA THR A 404 -6.71 9.75 18.12
C THR A 404 -6.19 10.25 16.77
N GLY A 405 -5.57 11.43 16.73
CA GLY A 405 -4.96 11.90 15.49
C GLY A 405 -3.93 13.00 15.62
N SER A 406 -3.31 13.30 14.49
CA SER A 406 -2.25 14.30 14.33
C SER A 406 -2.39 15.02 13.00
N ILE A 407 -1.94 16.27 12.94
CA ILE A 407 -1.90 17.06 11.70
C ILE A 407 -0.45 17.18 11.25
N ILE A 408 -0.22 16.85 9.99
CA ILE A 408 1.06 16.85 9.29
C ILE A 408 1.03 18.01 8.27
N SER A 409 1.74 19.09 8.58
CA SER A 409 1.92 20.28 7.74
C SER A 409 3.35 20.84 7.82
N GLU A 410 3.80 21.56 6.79
CA GLU A 410 5.07 22.29 6.77
C GLU A 410 4.80 23.74 6.36
N ASN A 411 5.63 24.67 6.86
CA ASN A 411 5.53 26.05 6.41
C ASN A 411 5.88 26.14 4.92
N GLY A 412 5.09 26.90 4.16
CA GLY A 412 5.41 27.11 2.75
C GLY A 412 4.99 25.98 1.82
N LEU A 413 4.28 24.94 2.25
CA LEU A 413 3.74 23.90 1.37
C LEU A 413 2.30 23.54 1.71
N ASP A 414 1.48 23.39 0.67
CA ASP A 414 0.17 22.75 0.74
C ASP A 414 0.31 21.27 0.37
N TYR A 415 -0.31 20.38 1.15
CA TYR A 415 -0.34 18.93 0.90
C TYR A 415 -1.72 18.47 0.46
N GLY A 416 -1.77 17.48 -0.43
CA GLY A 416 -3.01 16.91 -0.93
C GLY A 416 -2.89 15.45 -1.32
N TYR A 417 -4.04 14.78 -1.37
CA TYR A 417 -4.18 13.38 -1.77
C TYR A 417 -3.21 12.41 -1.06
N PRO A 418 -3.16 12.39 0.28
CA PRO A 418 -2.34 11.44 1.01
C PRO A 418 -2.81 9.99 0.83
N ASN A 419 -1.86 9.06 0.82
CA ASN A 419 -2.06 7.64 1.00
C ASN A 419 -1.08 7.13 2.08
N ILE A 420 -1.33 5.94 2.61
CA ILE A 420 -0.53 5.33 3.66
C ILE A 420 -0.33 3.84 3.38
N SER A 421 0.88 3.37 3.60
CA SER A 421 1.24 1.97 3.52
C SER A 421 2.09 1.57 4.71
N TYR A 422 1.81 0.38 5.24
CA TYR A 422 2.57 -0.19 6.33
C TYR A 422 4.00 -0.50 5.90
N THR A 423 4.97 -0.08 6.69
CA THR A 423 6.41 -0.32 6.46
C THR A 423 7.07 -1.15 7.55
N GLY A 424 6.32 -1.57 8.55
CA GLY A 424 6.83 -2.43 9.60
C GLY A 424 7.46 -3.70 9.03
N LYS A 425 8.52 -4.14 9.70
CA LYS A 425 9.25 -5.37 9.37
C LYS A 425 8.68 -6.58 10.10
N LYS A 426 7.89 -6.36 11.14
CA LYS A 426 7.27 -7.38 12.00
C LYS A 426 5.84 -6.98 12.32
N HIS A 427 4.94 -7.96 12.48
CA HIS A 427 3.50 -7.74 12.68
C HIS A 427 3.12 -6.74 13.79
N CYS A 428 3.94 -6.55 14.81
CA CYS A 428 3.68 -5.60 15.91
C CYS A 428 4.27 -4.20 15.71
N ASP A 429 5.04 -3.99 14.64
CA ASP A 429 5.55 -2.67 14.30
C ASP A 429 4.38 -1.76 13.94
N ASN A 430 4.50 -0.48 14.24
CA ASN A 430 3.50 0.55 13.93
C ASN A 430 4.03 1.53 12.88
N GLU A 431 5.04 1.11 12.10
CA GLU A 431 5.69 1.95 11.10
C GLU A 431 4.83 2.11 9.86
N ALA A 432 4.80 3.34 9.34
CA ALA A 432 4.10 3.65 8.12
C ALA A 432 4.90 4.61 7.22
N LEU A 433 4.66 4.48 5.92
CA LEU A 433 4.99 5.50 4.95
C LEU A 433 3.73 6.24 4.53
N ILE A 434 3.73 7.56 4.68
CA ILE A 434 2.66 8.45 4.22
C ILE A 434 3.15 9.17 2.97
N THR A 435 2.51 8.93 1.84
CA THR A 435 2.85 9.52 0.53
C THR A 435 1.80 10.54 0.13
N PHE A 436 2.19 11.65 -0.48
CA PHE A 436 1.26 12.74 -0.79
C PHE A 436 1.79 13.66 -1.89
N ASN A 437 0.90 14.44 -2.50
CA ASN A 437 1.27 15.52 -3.40
C ASN A 437 1.57 16.81 -2.62
N HIS A 438 2.49 17.63 -3.11
CA HIS A 438 2.87 18.91 -2.52
C HIS A 438 2.93 20.02 -3.59
N THR A 439 2.72 21.26 -3.18
CA THR A 439 2.83 22.46 -4.02
C THR A 439 2.94 23.72 -3.16
N ASP A 440 3.37 24.82 -3.76
CA ASP A 440 3.26 26.18 -3.22
C ASP A 440 3.27 27.20 -4.37
N SER A 441 3.13 28.49 -4.05
CA SER A 441 3.36 29.58 -5.00
C SER A 441 4.79 29.60 -5.56
N THR A 442 5.76 29.03 -4.84
CA THR A 442 7.17 28.98 -5.23
C THR A 442 7.70 27.56 -5.48
N VAL A 443 6.91 26.53 -5.19
CA VAL A 443 7.28 25.12 -5.38
C VAL A 443 6.29 24.46 -6.32
N PHE A 444 6.76 24.02 -7.48
CA PHE A 444 5.89 23.36 -8.45
C PHE A 444 5.36 22.02 -7.94
N SER A 445 4.13 21.70 -8.35
CA SER A 445 3.43 20.48 -7.95
C SER A 445 4.28 19.24 -8.14
N GLY A 446 4.39 18.43 -7.09
CA GLY A 446 5.14 17.19 -7.09
C GLY A 446 4.67 16.21 -6.03
N ALA A 447 5.46 15.17 -5.77
CA ALA A 447 5.18 14.13 -4.78
C ALA A 447 6.23 14.09 -3.66
N SER A 448 5.81 13.71 -2.46
CA SER A 448 6.65 13.61 -1.27
C SER A 448 6.21 12.42 -0.40
N ALA A 449 7.08 12.03 0.54
CA ALA A 449 6.76 11.06 1.58
C ALA A 449 7.26 11.51 2.96
N ILE A 450 6.60 11.03 4.00
CA ILE A 450 7.01 11.13 5.39
C ILE A 450 6.94 9.72 5.98
N PHE A 451 7.97 9.34 6.74
CA PHE A 451 7.97 8.12 7.52
C PHE A 451 7.42 8.38 8.93
N PHE A 452 6.66 7.43 9.44
CA PHE A 452 6.17 7.40 10.81
C PHE A 452 6.76 6.18 11.50
N SER A 453 7.47 6.39 12.61
CA SER A 453 8.24 5.37 13.31
C SER A 453 7.46 4.67 14.42
N ASN A 454 8.06 3.62 15.02
CA ASN A 454 7.49 2.91 16.17
C ASN A 454 7.40 3.79 17.43
N GLU A 455 8.26 4.81 17.52
CA GLU A 455 8.31 5.78 18.61
C GLU A 455 7.19 6.82 18.50
N LEU A 456 6.31 6.70 17.51
CA LEU A 456 5.24 7.63 17.18
C LEU A 456 5.75 9.00 16.70
N GLU A 457 6.90 8.99 16.05
CA GLU A 457 7.59 10.19 15.57
C GLU A 457 7.54 10.27 14.04
N TYR A 458 7.60 11.49 13.52
CA TYR A 458 7.59 11.74 12.07
C TYR A 458 8.98 12.13 11.59
N SER A 459 9.38 11.59 10.44
CA SER A 459 10.59 12.02 9.78
C SER A 459 10.46 13.42 9.19
N ASN A 460 11.58 13.99 8.76
CA ASN A 460 11.55 15.08 7.78
C ASN A 460 10.92 14.59 6.47
N ARG A 461 10.30 15.51 5.72
CA ARG A 461 9.72 15.23 4.41
C ARG A 461 10.82 14.86 3.40
N LEU A 462 10.66 13.70 2.77
CA LEU A 462 11.41 13.32 1.58
C LEU A 462 10.69 13.89 0.35
N THR A 463 11.34 14.78 -0.39
CA THR A 463 10.89 15.17 -1.73
C THR A 463 11.19 14.05 -2.71
N ILE A 464 10.16 13.47 -3.34
CA ILE A 464 10.32 12.37 -4.31
C ILE A 464 10.52 12.93 -5.71
N LYS A 465 9.65 13.87 -6.11
CA LYS A 465 9.73 14.59 -7.39
C LYS A 465 9.16 15.98 -7.18
N THR A 466 9.91 17.00 -7.56
CA THR A 466 9.39 18.36 -7.75
C THR A 466 8.90 18.51 -9.19
N GLY A 467 7.81 19.26 -9.40
CA GLY A 467 7.34 19.58 -10.74
C GLY A 467 8.38 20.38 -11.54
N ASP A 468 8.34 20.23 -12.86
CA ASP A 468 9.17 20.99 -13.79
C ASP A 468 8.54 22.36 -14.11
N ASN A 469 7.23 22.49 -13.93
CA ASN A 469 6.46 23.73 -14.10
C ASN A 469 5.13 23.67 -13.34
N TYR A 470 4.37 24.77 -13.32
CA TYR A 470 3.00 24.77 -12.83
C TYR A 470 2.05 24.05 -13.81
N VAL A 471 1.03 23.38 -13.31
CA VAL A 471 -0.03 22.76 -14.11
C VAL A 471 -1.06 23.82 -14.50
N ASN A 472 -1.47 23.82 -15.77
CA ASN A 472 -2.50 24.66 -16.34
C ASN A 472 -3.16 23.92 -17.52
N VAL A 473 -4.00 22.94 -17.21
CA VAL A 473 -4.71 22.12 -18.20
C VAL A 473 -6.15 22.59 -18.36
N LEU A 474 -6.81 22.97 -17.26
CA LEU A 474 -8.19 23.45 -17.28
C LEU A 474 -8.23 24.94 -17.63
N SER A 475 -9.39 25.43 -18.08
CA SER A 475 -9.57 26.86 -18.27
C SER A 475 -9.49 27.61 -16.92
N GLY A 476 -8.79 28.75 -16.88
CA GLY A 476 -8.69 29.59 -15.68
C GLY A 476 -7.53 29.21 -14.75
N VAL A 477 -7.72 29.40 -13.45
CA VAL A 477 -6.65 29.29 -12.43
C VAL A 477 -6.84 28.13 -11.45
N TYR A 478 -7.86 27.30 -11.68
CA TYR A 478 -8.23 26.21 -10.78
C TYR A 478 -7.97 24.86 -11.45
N GLU A 479 -7.13 24.05 -10.84
CA GLU A 479 -6.62 22.79 -11.36
C GLU A 479 -6.98 21.59 -10.48
N ARG A 480 -6.77 20.39 -11.02
CA ARG A 480 -6.99 19.14 -10.27
C ARG A 480 -5.77 18.23 -10.32
N TRP A 481 -5.37 17.72 -9.16
CA TRP A 481 -4.40 16.62 -9.09
C TRP A 481 -5.02 15.28 -9.45
N GLY A 482 -6.23 15.04 -8.97
CA GLY A 482 -6.72 13.68 -8.75
C GLY A 482 -8.03 13.69 -7.98
N ASP A 483 -8.56 12.50 -7.72
CA ASP A 483 -9.46 12.17 -6.62
C ASP A 483 -8.77 11.26 -5.60
N TYR A 484 -7.66 10.63 -5.98
CA TYR A 484 -6.82 9.76 -5.16
C TYR A 484 -5.38 9.69 -5.71
N SER A 485 -4.47 9.21 -4.87
CA SER A 485 -3.13 8.75 -5.23
C SER A 485 -2.90 7.38 -4.60
N GLY A 486 -2.12 6.51 -5.26
CA GLY A 486 -1.89 5.13 -4.83
C GLY A 486 -0.59 4.92 -4.06
N SER A 487 -0.61 4.03 -3.07
CA SER A 487 0.61 3.44 -2.50
C SER A 487 0.38 2.00 -2.06
N GLN A 488 1.39 1.14 -2.22
CA GLN A 488 1.36 -0.24 -1.78
C GLN A 488 2.72 -0.70 -1.28
N ARG A 489 2.75 -1.42 -0.17
CA ARG A 489 3.93 -2.17 0.26
C ARG A 489 4.30 -3.26 -0.74
N ILE A 490 5.58 -3.59 -0.81
CA ILE A 490 6.05 -4.79 -1.49
C ILE A 490 6.06 -5.92 -0.46
N TYR A 491 5.13 -6.86 -0.54
CA TYR A 491 4.87 -7.79 0.56
C TYR A 491 6.05 -8.68 0.91
N ASN A 492 6.79 -9.18 -0.09
CA ASN A 492 8.02 -9.95 0.09
C ASN A 492 9.27 -9.10 0.40
N HIS A 493 9.16 -7.78 0.49
CA HIS A 493 10.24 -6.88 0.90
C HIS A 493 9.75 -5.89 1.97
N PRO A 494 9.66 -6.31 3.25
CA PRO A 494 9.22 -5.45 4.34
C PRO A 494 10.04 -4.14 4.40
N GLY A 495 9.36 -3.04 4.75
CA GLY A 495 9.96 -1.71 4.72
C GLY A 495 10.02 -1.06 3.33
N LYS A 496 9.57 -1.74 2.26
CA LYS A 496 9.50 -1.15 0.92
C LYS A 496 8.07 -0.84 0.50
N VAL A 497 7.87 0.34 -0.08
CA VAL A 497 6.60 0.81 -0.63
C VAL A 497 6.82 1.35 -2.03
N PHE A 498 5.95 1.02 -2.97
CA PHE A 498 5.80 1.75 -4.21
C PHE A 498 4.64 2.72 -4.12
N MET A 499 4.78 3.88 -4.75
CA MET A 499 3.77 4.91 -4.77
C MET A 499 3.62 5.53 -6.16
N ALA A 500 2.44 6.07 -6.43
CA ALA A 500 2.17 6.89 -7.60
C ALA A 500 1.71 8.29 -7.16
N GLY A 501 2.35 9.33 -7.70
CA GLY A 501 2.07 10.72 -7.38
C GLY A 501 1.95 11.58 -8.62
N SER A 502 1.40 12.78 -8.48
CA SER A 502 1.24 13.72 -9.59
C SER A 502 2.34 14.79 -9.57
N PHE A 503 2.85 15.16 -10.74
CA PHE A 503 3.78 16.28 -10.89
C PHE A 503 3.43 17.18 -12.08
N GLY A 504 3.88 18.43 -12.05
CA GLY A 504 3.73 19.35 -13.19
C GLY A 504 4.86 19.17 -14.20
N LYS A 505 4.52 19.10 -15.49
CA LYS A 505 5.48 18.95 -16.60
C LYS A 505 5.82 20.32 -17.21
N THR A 506 6.93 20.37 -17.95
CA THR A 506 7.44 21.61 -18.59
C THR A 506 6.41 22.34 -19.46
N ASN A 507 5.52 21.59 -20.12
CA ASN A 507 4.44 22.08 -20.99
C ASN A 507 3.14 22.40 -20.23
N ASN A 508 3.20 22.61 -18.91
CA ASN A 508 2.07 22.91 -18.05
C ASN A 508 1.00 21.81 -17.95
N THR A 509 1.29 20.56 -18.37
CA THR A 509 0.39 19.43 -18.11
C THR A 509 0.74 18.72 -16.81
N ASN A 510 -0.15 17.83 -16.35
CA ASN A 510 0.18 16.90 -15.27
C ASN A 510 0.96 15.66 -15.80
N GLY A 511 1.62 14.94 -14.92
CA GLY A 511 2.20 13.63 -15.17
C GLY A 511 2.16 12.76 -13.91
N THR A 512 2.35 11.45 -14.08
CA THR A 512 2.43 10.48 -12.98
C THR A 512 3.90 10.15 -12.70
N TRP A 513 4.32 10.24 -11.45
CA TRP A 513 5.64 9.79 -11.00
C TRP A 513 5.49 8.53 -10.14
N LEU A 514 6.26 7.50 -10.47
CA LEU A 514 6.31 6.25 -9.72
C LEU A 514 7.62 6.21 -8.93
N ALA A 515 7.55 5.79 -7.67
CA ALA A 515 8.74 5.70 -6.83
C ALA A 515 8.64 4.55 -5.83
N GLU A 516 9.74 3.80 -5.72
CA GLU A 516 10.08 2.96 -4.58
C GLU A 516 10.59 3.85 -3.46
N ILE A 517 10.07 3.64 -2.26
CA ILE A 517 10.48 4.32 -1.03
C ILE A 517 10.78 3.26 0.02
N LEU A 518 11.93 3.40 0.66
CA LEU A 518 12.45 2.48 1.67
C LEU A 518 12.31 3.13 3.05
N SER A 519 11.85 2.35 4.03
CA SER A 519 11.92 2.71 5.45
C SER A 519 13.38 3.02 5.83
N PRO A 520 13.63 4.07 6.64
CA PRO A 520 14.98 4.49 7.04
C PRO A 520 15.78 3.42 7.76
N THR A 521 15.11 2.46 8.40
CA THR A 521 15.79 1.36 9.12
C THR A 521 16.46 0.35 8.18
N GLY A 522 16.58 0.67 6.87
CA GLY A 522 17.11 -0.17 5.81
C GLY A 522 16.20 -1.37 5.48
N PRO A 523 16.36 -2.05 4.33
CA PRO A 523 15.83 -3.41 4.20
C PRO A 523 16.44 -4.27 5.31
N ALA A 524 15.68 -5.24 5.86
CA ALA A 524 16.27 -6.22 6.76
C ALA A 524 17.51 -6.82 6.09
N SER A 525 18.69 -6.58 6.64
CA SER A 525 19.91 -7.24 6.20
C SER A 525 19.78 -8.72 6.55
N ASN A 526 19.28 -9.52 5.61
CA ASN A 526 19.12 -10.97 5.67
C ASN A 526 18.13 -11.49 6.77
N PRO A 527 17.15 -12.36 6.46
CA PRO A 527 16.15 -12.83 7.43
C PRO A 527 16.65 -13.77 8.55
N ASP A 528 17.95 -14.07 8.66
CA ASP A 528 18.40 -15.26 9.42
C ASP A 528 19.16 -14.99 10.74
N SER A 529 19.28 -13.76 11.23
CA SER A 529 19.84 -13.54 12.59
C SER A 529 18.98 -12.54 13.35
N LEU A 530 18.39 -12.97 14.47
CA LEU A 530 17.55 -12.15 15.34
C LEU A 530 18.33 -11.58 16.54
N PHE A 531 19.55 -12.05 16.75
CA PHE A 531 20.44 -11.64 17.83
C PHE A 531 21.82 -11.20 17.30
N SER A 532 22.43 -10.25 18.00
CA SER A 532 23.86 -9.97 17.97
C SER A 532 24.51 -10.76 19.11
N TYR A 533 25.59 -11.47 18.84
CA TYR A 533 26.31 -12.24 19.84
C TYR A 533 27.76 -12.47 19.42
N THR A 534 28.59 -12.81 20.41
CA THR A 534 29.95 -13.30 20.20
C THR A 534 29.98 -14.80 20.48
N SER A 535 30.39 -15.61 19.50
CA SER A 535 30.58 -17.06 19.67
C SER A 535 32.07 -17.34 19.82
N THR A 536 32.47 -17.94 20.94
CA THR A 536 33.81 -18.48 21.17
C THR A 536 33.76 -19.97 20.86
N PRO A 537 34.50 -20.45 19.86
CA PRO A 537 34.49 -21.86 19.49
C PRO A 537 35.15 -22.73 20.57
N THR A 538 34.83 -24.02 20.56
CA THR A 538 35.50 -25.04 21.38
C THR A 538 36.99 -25.18 21.00
N SER A 539 37.85 -25.46 21.99
CA SER A 539 39.30 -25.53 21.82
C SER A 539 39.77 -26.75 21.01
N SER A 540 38.97 -27.83 20.99
CA SER A 540 39.29 -29.08 20.30
C SER A 540 38.04 -29.93 20.09
N TYR A 541 38.16 -30.96 19.24
CA TYR A 541 37.07 -31.91 19.00
C TYR A 541 36.72 -32.67 20.28
N GLY A 542 35.46 -32.55 20.73
CA GLY A 542 34.96 -33.18 21.96
C GLY A 542 35.11 -32.33 23.23
N ALA A 543 35.72 -31.14 23.14
CA ALA A 543 35.69 -30.18 24.23
C ALA A 543 34.33 -29.46 24.30
N CYS A 544 33.91 -29.10 25.51
CA CYS A 544 32.71 -28.30 25.77
C CYS A 544 33.11 -27.03 26.53
N ASP A 545 34.06 -26.30 25.97
CA ASP A 545 34.61 -25.05 26.50
C ASP A 545 34.29 -23.83 25.61
N GLY A 546 33.34 -23.99 24.67
CA GLY A 546 32.82 -22.89 23.86
C GLY A 546 31.89 -21.99 24.66
N MET A 547 31.61 -20.80 24.12
CA MET A 547 30.80 -19.77 24.81
C MET A 547 29.99 -18.95 23.81
N ILE A 548 28.77 -18.56 24.21
CA ILE A 548 28.03 -17.46 23.59
C ILE A 548 27.98 -16.30 24.59
N SER A 549 28.48 -15.13 24.22
CA SER A 549 28.50 -13.93 25.05
C SER A 549 27.99 -12.71 24.30
N ASN A 550 27.73 -11.61 25.02
CA ASN A 550 27.17 -10.37 24.46
C ASN A 550 25.88 -10.59 23.67
N LEU A 551 25.06 -11.56 24.08
CA LEU A 551 23.79 -11.81 23.42
C LEU A 551 22.86 -10.62 23.64
N VAL A 552 22.51 -9.95 22.54
CA VAL A 552 21.55 -8.85 22.53
C VAL A 552 20.61 -9.07 21.36
N PRO A 553 19.28 -9.12 21.58
CA PRO A 553 18.32 -9.07 20.48
C PRO A 553 18.65 -7.87 19.58
N LEU A 554 18.72 -8.06 18.26
CA LEU A 554 18.98 -6.94 17.32
C LEU A 554 17.85 -5.89 17.35
N PHE A 555 16.72 -6.22 17.97
CA PHE A 555 15.52 -5.40 18.09
C PHE A 555 14.76 -5.69 19.38
N GLY A 556 13.94 -4.75 19.86
CA GLY A 556 13.14 -4.85 21.09
C GLY A 556 13.62 -3.87 22.16
N TYR A 557 12.90 -3.74 23.27
CA TYR A 557 13.22 -2.76 24.32
C TYR A 557 13.73 -3.41 25.63
N PRO A 558 14.92 -3.02 26.15
CA PRO A 558 15.43 -3.55 27.41
C PRO A 558 14.54 -3.12 28.61
N PRO A 559 14.56 -3.88 29.72
CA PRO A 559 15.37 -5.08 29.96
C PRO A 559 14.87 -6.30 29.17
N TYR A 560 15.80 -7.14 28.73
CA TYR A 560 15.49 -8.40 28.07
C TYR A 560 15.54 -9.56 29.07
N THR A 561 14.65 -10.52 28.92
CA THR A 561 14.74 -11.83 29.57
C THR A 561 15.05 -12.89 28.53
N TYR A 562 15.88 -13.88 28.88
CA TYR A 562 16.27 -14.96 27.97
C TYR A 562 15.74 -16.30 28.50
N LEU A 563 15.56 -17.27 27.60
CA LEU A 563 15.31 -18.67 27.91
C LEU A 563 15.97 -19.53 26.85
N TRP A 564 16.91 -20.36 27.27
CA TRP A 564 17.58 -21.31 26.40
C TRP A 564 16.87 -22.68 26.45
N ASP A 565 16.84 -23.37 25.32
CA ASP A 565 16.13 -24.65 25.16
C ASP A 565 16.79 -25.83 25.89
N PHE A 566 18.02 -25.65 26.36
CA PHE A 566 18.73 -26.57 27.24
C PHE A 566 18.91 -25.95 28.63
N ASN A 567 18.64 -26.74 29.67
CA ASN A 567 18.86 -26.40 31.08
C ASN A 567 18.18 -25.11 31.58
N SER A 568 17.23 -24.54 30.83
CA SER A 568 16.41 -23.38 31.21
C SER A 568 17.21 -22.14 31.66
N PHE A 569 18.39 -21.94 31.09
CA PHE A 569 19.21 -20.76 31.39
C PHE A 569 18.52 -19.47 30.95
N THR A 570 18.80 -18.36 31.65
CA THR A 570 18.16 -17.05 31.41
C THR A 570 19.13 -15.89 31.22
N SER A 571 20.43 -16.20 31.10
CA SER A 571 21.51 -15.24 30.92
C SER A 571 21.76 -14.89 29.45
N SER A 572 22.27 -13.69 29.19
CA SER A 572 22.80 -13.25 27.88
C SER A 572 24.21 -13.77 27.60
N THR A 573 24.82 -14.48 28.55
CA THR A 573 26.10 -15.16 28.40
C THR A 573 25.97 -16.59 28.92
N ILE A 574 26.41 -17.56 28.11
CA ILE A 574 26.47 -18.98 28.45
C ILE A 574 27.83 -19.56 28.06
N GLU A 575 28.44 -20.25 29.00
CA GLU A 575 29.74 -20.90 28.89
C GLU A 575 29.60 -22.43 28.91
N ASN A 576 30.72 -23.13 28.69
CA ASN A 576 30.83 -24.59 28.69
C ASN A 576 29.95 -25.28 27.62
N LEU A 577 29.84 -24.64 26.46
CA LEU A 577 29.08 -25.16 25.32
C LEU A 577 29.97 -26.08 24.48
N CYS A 578 29.42 -27.23 24.11
CA CYS A 578 30.00 -28.10 23.09
C CYS A 578 29.77 -27.48 21.70
N THR A 579 30.42 -28.03 20.67
CA THR A 579 30.08 -27.66 19.30
C THR A 579 28.63 -28.02 18.99
N GLY A 580 27.84 -27.09 18.48
CA GLY A 580 26.43 -27.35 18.19
C GLY A 580 25.56 -26.12 18.06
N ASN A 581 24.29 -26.38 17.76
CA ASN A 581 23.23 -25.39 17.67
C ASN A 581 22.49 -25.31 19.00
N TYR A 582 22.22 -24.09 19.44
CA TYR A 582 21.58 -23.77 20.72
C TYR A 582 20.45 -22.79 20.49
N MET A 583 19.22 -23.14 20.88
CA MET A 583 18.07 -22.27 20.65
C MET A 583 17.87 -21.34 21.85
N VAL A 584 17.74 -20.04 21.58
CA VAL A 584 17.44 -19.04 22.60
C VAL A 584 16.14 -18.32 22.26
N SER A 585 15.30 -18.18 23.27
CA SER A 585 14.18 -17.26 23.27
C SER A 585 14.53 -16.01 24.07
N ALA A 586 14.12 -14.83 23.61
CA ALA A 586 14.20 -13.60 24.40
C ALA A 586 12.89 -12.82 24.37
N TRP A 587 12.56 -12.15 25.47
CA TRP A 587 11.43 -11.23 25.58
C TRP A 587 11.90 -9.84 25.95
N ASP A 588 11.20 -8.85 25.43
CA ASP A 588 11.41 -7.45 25.81
C ASP A 588 10.40 -6.98 26.88
N LYS A 589 10.51 -5.72 27.32
CA LYS A 589 9.61 -5.14 28.33
C LYS A 589 8.12 -5.11 27.94
N TYR A 590 7.79 -5.34 26.67
CA TYR A 590 6.43 -5.41 26.14
C TYR A 590 5.99 -6.85 25.85
N ASN A 591 6.75 -7.85 26.33
CA ASN A 591 6.52 -9.27 26.13
C ASN A 591 6.62 -9.75 24.67
N CYS A 592 7.31 -9.02 23.80
CA CYS A 592 7.59 -9.48 22.43
C CYS A 592 8.64 -10.59 22.46
N LYS A 593 8.25 -11.82 22.10
CA LYS A 593 9.15 -12.98 22.05
C LYS A 593 9.93 -13.03 20.72
N LYS A 594 11.22 -13.34 20.79
CA LYS A 594 12.07 -13.77 19.67
C LYS A 594 12.65 -15.14 19.97
N THR A 595 12.79 -15.98 18.96
CA THR A 595 13.42 -17.30 19.09
C THR A 595 14.39 -17.47 17.94
N ASP A 596 15.64 -17.83 18.21
CA ASP A 596 16.67 -18.05 17.19
C ASP A 596 17.60 -19.20 17.60
N THR A 597 18.33 -19.75 16.64
CA THR A 597 19.30 -20.82 16.85
C THR A 597 20.71 -20.28 16.63
N LEU A 598 21.53 -20.33 17.67
CA LEU A 598 22.90 -19.83 17.67
C LEU A 598 23.90 -21.00 17.59
N PHE A 599 24.98 -20.83 16.84
CA PHE A 599 25.96 -21.90 16.63
C PHE A 599 27.27 -21.64 17.39
N VAL A 600 27.75 -22.67 18.09
CA VAL A 600 29.10 -22.74 18.65
C VAL A 600 29.95 -23.64 17.77
N GLY A 601 30.99 -23.06 17.15
CA GLY A 601 31.87 -23.76 16.22
C GLY A 601 33.07 -24.47 16.87
N GLN A 602 33.96 -24.99 16.03
CA GLN A 602 35.28 -25.52 16.39
C GLN A 602 36.38 -24.60 15.86
N GLY A 603 37.47 -24.43 16.61
CA GLY A 603 38.50 -23.42 16.34
C GLY A 603 39.29 -23.60 15.02
N ASN A 604 38.94 -22.81 14.00
CA ASN A 604 39.81 -21.90 13.21
C ASN A 604 38.92 -21.11 12.23
N PRO A 605 39.16 -19.80 11.99
CA PRO A 605 38.25 -18.97 11.20
C PRO A 605 38.38 -19.30 9.71
N VAL A 606 37.29 -19.79 9.12
CA VAL A 606 37.14 -19.92 7.66
C VAL A 606 36.17 -18.83 7.21
N ASN A 607 36.63 -17.94 6.34
CA ASN A 607 35.79 -16.99 5.63
C ASN A 607 34.64 -17.75 4.95
N SER A 608 33.41 -17.42 5.32
CA SER A 608 32.22 -18.08 4.77
C SER A 608 31.76 -17.41 3.48
N VAL A 609 31.75 -18.21 2.41
CA VAL A 609 31.21 -17.92 1.08
C VAL A 609 29.78 -18.44 1.01
N PHE A 610 28.86 -17.67 0.39
CA PHE A 610 27.48 -18.09 0.15
C PHE A 610 27.00 -17.74 -1.27
N PRO A 611 26.17 -18.60 -1.90
CA PRO A 611 25.95 -20.01 -1.56
C PRO A 611 27.10 -20.89 -2.09
N ASN A 612 27.50 -21.93 -1.35
CA ASN A 612 28.32 -23.02 -1.86
C ASN A 612 27.72 -24.34 -1.35
N PRO A 613 27.06 -25.16 -2.18
CA PRO A 613 27.05 -25.12 -3.66
C PRO A 613 26.26 -23.96 -4.27
N VAL A 614 26.70 -23.52 -5.46
CA VAL A 614 26.08 -22.43 -6.22
C VAL A 614 25.11 -22.99 -7.26
N MET A 615 23.89 -22.44 -7.29
CA MET A 615 22.90 -22.73 -8.34
C MET A 615 22.91 -21.67 -9.45
N ASN A 616 22.67 -20.40 -9.12
CA ASN A 616 22.50 -19.35 -10.14
C ASN A 616 23.54 -18.23 -10.02
N GLU A 617 23.98 -17.90 -8.80
CA GLU A 617 24.83 -16.75 -8.52
C GLU A 617 25.83 -17.07 -7.41
N PHE A 618 27.09 -16.70 -7.61
CA PHE A 618 28.15 -16.81 -6.60
C PHE A 618 28.49 -15.41 -6.09
N SER A 619 28.63 -15.26 -4.77
CA SER A 619 28.99 -14.01 -4.12
C SER A 619 30.12 -14.19 -3.11
N VAL A 620 31.03 -13.21 -3.04
CA VAL A 620 32.15 -13.22 -2.10
C VAL A 620 32.53 -11.82 -1.62
N PHE A 621 32.77 -11.68 -0.32
CA PHE A 621 33.31 -10.45 0.26
C PHE A 621 34.84 -10.48 0.29
N PHE A 622 35.47 -9.33 0.08
CA PHE A 622 36.90 -9.13 0.29
C PHE A 622 37.17 -7.72 0.82
N GLU A 623 38.22 -7.57 1.62
CA GLU A 623 38.63 -6.29 2.21
C GLU A 623 39.80 -5.70 1.43
N MET A 624 39.76 -4.38 1.24
CA MET A 624 40.83 -3.63 0.58
C MET A 624 41.49 -2.66 1.56
N PRO A 625 42.81 -2.74 1.79
CA PRO A 625 43.51 -1.82 2.70
C PRO A 625 43.59 -0.39 2.14
N ALA A 626 43.52 -0.24 0.82
CA ALA A 626 43.47 1.02 0.08
C ALA A 626 42.72 0.82 -1.25
N THR A 627 42.30 1.91 -1.89
CA THR A 627 41.71 1.84 -3.24
C THR A 627 42.79 1.44 -4.24
N ASP A 628 42.62 0.32 -4.94
CA ASP A 628 43.61 -0.24 -5.88
C ASP A 628 42.91 -1.06 -6.97
N ASN A 629 43.62 -1.35 -8.07
CA ASN A 629 43.13 -2.20 -9.14
C ASN A 629 43.19 -3.69 -8.73
N VAL A 630 42.10 -4.40 -9.01
CA VAL A 630 41.94 -5.82 -8.75
C VAL A 630 41.54 -6.56 -10.02
N SER A 631 41.94 -7.84 -10.08
CA SER A 631 41.44 -8.79 -11.08
C SER A 631 40.79 -9.97 -10.37
N VAL A 632 39.61 -10.37 -10.86
CA VAL A 632 38.86 -11.52 -10.37
C VAL A 632 38.86 -12.60 -11.44
N LYS A 633 39.41 -13.77 -11.10
CA LYS A 633 39.72 -14.85 -12.05
C LYS A 633 39.14 -16.18 -11.56
N LEU A 634 38.56 -16.93 -12.47
CA LEU A 634 38.00 -18.26 -12.22
C LEU A 634 38.91 -19.33 -12.81
N TYR A 635 39.29 -20.32 -12.02
CA TYR A 635 40.12 -21.46 -12.41
C TYR A 635 39.36 -22.77 -12.23
N ASP A 636 39.65 -23.77 -13.05
CA ASP A 636 39.15 -25.13 -12.83
C ASP A 636 39.97 -25.88 -11.75
N ARG A 637 39.54 -27.09 -11.38
CA ARG A 637 40.22 -27.92 -10.37
C ARG A 637 41.67 -28.29 -10.70
N THR A 638 42.08 -28.17 -11.96
CA THR A 638 43.45 -28.45 -12.42
C THR A 638 44.35 -27.20 -12.36
N GLY A 639 43.77 -26.05 -12.02
CA GLY A 639 44.46 -24.76 -11.99
C GLY A 639 44.50 -24.04 -13.34
N LYS A 640 43.77 -24.52 -14.35
CA LYS A 640 43.67 -23.83 -15.64
C LYS A 640 42.69 -22.65 -15.52
N LEU A 641 43.08 -21.48 -16.03
CA LEU A 641 42.23 -20.31 -16.08
C LEU A 641 41.02 -20.57 -16.99
N VAL A 642 39.83 -20.44 -16.44
CA VAL A 642 38.55 -20.57 -17.16
C VAL A 642 38.14 -19.22 -17.72
N LYS A 643 38.11 -18.17 -16.88
CA LYS A 643 37.67 -16.84 -17.26
C LYS A 643 38.20 -15.75 -16.32
N ILE A 644 38.52 -14.59 -16.87
CA ILE A 644 38.66 -13.35 -16.11
C ILE A 644 37.26 -12.74 -16.01
N LEU A 645 36.73 -12.66 -14.79
CA LEU A 645 35.36 -12.21 -14.53
C LEU A 645 35.27 -10.70 -14.33
N TYR A 646 36.36 -10.07 -13.85
CA TYR A 646 36.42 -8.63 -13.61
C TYR A 646 37.86 -8.13 -13.59
N GLU A 647 38.10 -6.95 -14.15
CA GLU A 647 39.32 -6.15 -13.97
C GLU A 647 38.90 -4.69 -13.78
N GLY A 648 39.33 -4.07 -12.68
CA GLY A 648 38.94 -2.70 -12.36
C GLY A 648 39.34 -2.28 -10.96
N THR A 649 38.91 -1.11 -10.53
CA THR A 649 39.30 -0.54 -9.24
C THR A 649 38.35 -0.96 -8.12
N ALA A 650 38.88 -1.53 -7.04
CA ALA A 650 38.17 -1.76 -5.78
C ALA A 650 38.52 -0.66 -4.78
N LYS A 651 37.55 -0.21 -3.98
CA LYS A 651 37.73 0.90 -3.02
C LYS A 651 38.25 0.37 -1.68
N LYS A 652 38.98 1.20 -0.91
CA LYS A 652 39.35 0.89 0.49
C LYS A 652 38.12 0.48 1.31
N GLY A 653 38.25 -0.58 2.12
CA GLY A 653 37.20 -1.17 2.95
C GLY A 653 36.59 -2.43 2.34
N ARG A 654 35.40 -2.82 2.83
CA ARG A 654 34.72 -4.04 2.42
C ARG A 654 34.13 -3.91 1.02
N ASN A 655 34.44 -4.87 0.16
CA ASN A 655 33.91 -4.98 -1.19
C ASN A 655 33.17 -6.31 -1.35
N LEU A 656 32.14 -6.34 -2.19
CA LEU A 656 31.39 -7.54 -2.58
C LEU A 656 31.60 -7.76 -4.07
N PHE A 657 31.98 -8.97 -4.44
CA PHE A 657 32.02 -9.43 -5.82
C PHE A 657 30.97 -10.52 -6.03
N SER A 658 30.14 -10.38 -7.07
CA SER A 658 29.10 -11.34 -7.43
C SER A 658 29.11 -11.60 -8.94
N PHE A 659 28.80 -12.83 -9.35
CA PHE A 659 28.63 -13.16 -10.77
C PHE A 659 27.63 -14.29 -11.01
N SER A 660 26.96 -14.25 -12.17
CA SER A 660 26.07 -15.32 -12.62
C SER A 660 26.87 -16.55 -13.06
N THR A 661 26.42 -17.71 -12.61
CA THR A 661 27.04 -19.01 -12.92
C THR A 661 26.37 -19.74 -14.07
N HIS A 662 25.40 -19.11 -14.75
CA HIS A 662 24.62 -19.71 -15.84
C HIS A 662 25.50 -20.31 -16.94
N ASN A 663 26.63 -19.67 -17.25
CA ASN A 663 27.56 -20.10 -18.30
C ASN A 663 28.76 -20.89 -17.76
N VAL A 664 28.75 -21.27 -16.48
CA VAL A 664 29.78 -22.10 -15.84
C VAL A 664 29.24 -23.53 -15.76
N SER A 665 29.91 -24.48 -16.40
CA SER A 665 29.52 -25.89 -16.35
C SER A 665 29.59 -26.43 -14.92
N SER A 666 28.74 -27.40 -14.57
CA SER A 666 28.78 -28.06 -13.26
C SER A 666 30.18 -28.62 -12.96
N GLY A 667 30.68 -28.38 -11.75
CA GLY A 667 32.05 -28.72 -11.39
C GLY A 667 32.59 -27.93 -10.20
N THR A 668 33.84 -28.23 -9.83
CA THR A 668 34.56 -27.50 -8.78
C THR A 668 35.53 -26.51 -9.41
N TYR A 669 35.47 -25.27 -8.96
CA TYR A 669 36.27 -24.15 -9.41
C TYR A 669 36.96 -23.46 -8.25
N ILE A 670 38.00 -22.69 -8.55
CA ILE A 670 38.69 -21.79 -7.63
C ILE A 670 38.51 -20.37 -8.14
N LEU A 671 37.87 -19.51 -7.36
CA LEU A 671 37.85 -18.08 -7.60
C LEU A 671 39.08 -17.44 -6.93
N ARG A 672 39.73 -16.52 -7.62
CA ARG A 672 40.90 -15.80 -7.13
C ARG A 672 40.72 -14.30 -7.35
N ILE A 673 40.97 -13.51 -6.30
CA ILE A 673 41.04 -12.04 -6.37
C ILE A 673 42.49 -11.63 -6.12
N ASP A 674 43.08 -10.92 -7.08
CA ASP A 674 44.46 -10.46 -7.03
C ASP A 674 44.52 -8.95 -7.20
N ASN A 675 45.42 -8.26 -6.49
CA ASN A 675 45.89 -6.93 -6.87
C ASN A 675 47.32 -7.01 -7.42
N ASN A 676 47.91 -5.87 -7.74
CA ASN A 676 49.26 -5.80 -8.31
C ASN A 676 50.39 -6.27 -7.36
N GLN A 677 50.09 -6.47 -6.07
CA GLN A 677 51.10 -6.76 -5.04
C GLN A 677 50.96 -8.15 -4.41
N THR A 678 49.75 -8.70 -4.31
CA THR A 678 49.46 -9.96 -3.58
C THR A 678 48.17 -10.65 -4.05
N ASN A 679 48.00 -11.92 -3.65
CA ASN A 679 46.70 -12.57 -3.68
C ASN A 679 45.85 -12.08 -2.50
N LEU A 680 44.71 -11.44 -2.79
CA LEU A 680 43.80 -10.91 -1.77
C LEU A 680 42.83 -11.97 -1.27
N LEU A 681 42.40 -12.87 -2.16
CA LEU A 681 41.45 -13.93 -1.83
C LEU A 681 41.59 -15.14 -2.77
N LYS A 682 41.37 -16.34 -2.23
CA LYS A 682 41.26 -17.58 -2.99
C LYS A 682 40.15 -18.45 -2.38
N GLU A 683 39.08 -18.67 -3.14
CA GLU A 683 37.90 -19.39 -2.66
C GLU A 683 37.52 -20.58 -3.54
N LYS A 684 37.00 -21.64 -2.90
CA LYS A 684 36.49 -22.83 -3.59
C LYS A 684 35.00 -22.66 -3.87
N MET A 685 34.61 -22.90 -5.12
CA MET A 685 33.24 -22.85 -5.60
C MET A 685 32.83 -24.23 -6.15
N VAL A 686 31.67 -24.75 -5.74
CA VAL A 686 31.05 -25.94 -6.33
C VAL A 686 29.79 -25.50 -7.10
N LYS A 687 29.80 -25.62 -8.43
CA LYS A 687 28.63 -25.38 -9.29
C LYS A 687 27.87 -26.69 -9.47
N GLN A 688 26.60 -26.70 -9.05
CA GLN A 688 25.67 -27.80 -9.34
C GLN A 688 24.99 -27.60 -10.68
#